data_AF-A0A7Y7E6E5-F1
#
_entry.id   AF-A0A7Y7E6E5-F1
#
_cell.length_a   1.000
_cell.length_b   1.000
_cell.length_c   1.000
_cell.angle_alpha   90.00
_cell.angle_beta   90.00
_cell.angle_gamma   90.00
#
_symmetry.space_group_name_H-M   'P 1'
#
loop_
_entity.id
_entity.type
_entity.pdbx_description
1 polymer ?
#
loop_
_entity_poly.entity_id
_entity_poly.type
_entity_poly.pdbx_seq_one_letter_code
_entity_poly.pdbx_strand_id
1 'polypeptide(L)'
;MLFDTMTEAIGHTPLVRLRLGADRDVEVYAKLELQNPFAMKDRVARHIVQEARRLGVLQPGAPVIESSSGTMALGVALVGRSLGHPVHIVTDPRIDPVTLAKLRALGCEVHIVQAMTSHGWQSARLERLEELMRDLPGAFWPQQYANPDNPGAYRTLAAELLADLGPFDTLVGAVGSGGSLCGSARALKESLPGLRVVGVDCVGSALFGQPDVPQRLQSGLGNSLLPKNLDRPLVDEVHWLNDHEAFAASWDLAREQQIFAGNTSGSVYRVLGGLAAEAAPGTRIVGIFPDRGDRYADTVYSEEHWAGHRLEQLPVNPAPEAVAPGETALAWSRMPLQVPQELRRHLLFVESNTTGTGMLALGLARELDTVPVLLTNDPARYAGLQETGCEVIVCDTNSQPELRRTVQERFRREELAGVTTTSDFYVPAVASLARWLGLPGNPEEAVARCRDKAGLRRTLHRAGVRQPRFEVVTEAAGVAAAVTRIGLPCVVKPVDDSGSTNVLLCADEPTATAQAERILAITTNVRGMPTARAVLVEEYLDAPEYSVEMFTWDGGTECVGITAKSVTGAPHFVEHRHLFPADLPAPVAQEITETVRSALDAAGIRLGATHTEVRLTAEGAAVIEINPRLAGGMIPELVRLASGVRLLEQQLRVALGLAPRLKPDHHGHAGIQFLLAPQDGVLAAVEGTAEAAAVEGVETVTVTAAPGRPVHRPRSAADRLGHVIARHDSGQDVTRALDTARDRLRVVTD
;
A
#
# COMPACT_ATOMS: atom_id res chain seq x y z
N MET A 1 19.73 -18.41 -22.97
CA MET A 1 19.46 -17.07 -22.41
C MET A 1 20.77 -16.30 -22.38
N LEU A 2 20.74 -15.00 -22.69
CA LEU A 2 21.88 -14.11 -22.61
C LEU A 2 21.54 -13.02 -21.58
N PHE A 3 22.46 -12.73 -20.66
CA PHE A 3 22.33 -11.72 -19.61
C PHE A 3 23.59 -10.85 -19.59
N ASP A 4 23.44 -9.57 -19.30
CA ASP A 4 24.56 -8.63 -19.22
C ASP A 4 25.27 -8.72 -17.86
N THR A 5 24.53 -9.11 -16.82
CA THR A 5 25.07 -9.28 -15.46
C THR A 5 24.58 -10.56 -14.79
N MET A 6 25.34 -11.06 -13.81
CA MET A 6 24.90 -12.19 -12.98
C MET A 6 23.64 -11.88 -12.17
N THR A 7 23.38 -10.61 -11.88
CA THR A 7 22.18 -10.16 -11.14
C THR A 7 20.90 -10.32 -11.99
N GLU A 8 21.00 -10.21 -13.31
CA GLU A 8 19.87 -10.44 -14.23
C GLU A 8 19.49 -11.91 -14.35
N ALA A 9 20.44 -12.82 -14.14
CA ALA A 9 20.22 -14.27 -14.15
C ALA A 9 19.46 -14.79 -12.91
N ILE A 10 19.10 -13.92 -11.96
CA ILE A 10 18.33 -14.28 -10.76
C ILE A 10 16.84 -14.43 -11.14
N GLY A 11 16.25 -15.55 -10.74
CA GLY A 11 14.87 -15.94 -11.06
C GLY A 11 14.76 -16.89 -12.25
N HIS A 12 13.54 -17.06 -12.76
CA HIS A 12 13.23 -18.01 -13.85
C HIS A 12 13.76 -19.44 -13.59
N THR A 13 13.65 -19.88 -12.33
CA THR A 13 14.12 -21.20 -11.92
C THR A 13 13.16 -22.31 -12.39
N PRO A 14 13.62 -23.54 -12.64
CA PRO A 14 12.73 -24.59 -13.14
C PRO A 14 11.62 -24.97 -12.16
N LEU A 15 10.46 -25.30 -12.73
CA LEU A 15 9.37 -25.99 -12.05
C LEU A 15 9.37 -27.46 -12.49
N VAL A 16 9.53 -28.39 -11.56
CA VAL A 16 9.70 -29.81 -11.86
C VAL A 16 8.56 -30.63 -11.24
N ARG A 17 7.93 -31.50 -12.04
CA ARG A 17 6.94 -32.46 -11.53
C ARG A 17 7.64 -33.55 -10.72
N LEU A 18 7.19 -33.78 -9.50
CA LEU A 18 7.69 -34.83 -8.61
C LEU A 18 6.94 -36.14 -8.83
N ARG A 19 7.58 -37.26 -8.52
CA ARG A 19 6.97 -38.60 -8.55
C ARG A 19 6.22 -38.92 -7.25
N LEU A 20 5.31 -38.03 -6.86
CA LEU A 20 4.45 -38.15 -5.69
C LEU A 20 2.97 -38.09 -6.11
N GLY A 21 2.08 -38.85 -5.46
CA GLY A 21 0.62 -38.79 -5.67
C GLY A 21 0.11 -39.27 -7.04
N ALA A 22 0.99 -39.82 -7.89
CA ALA A 22 0.65 -40.23 -9.25
C ALA A 22 -0.40 -41.35 -9.31
N ASP A 23 -0.42 -42.22 -8.29
CA ASP A 23 -1.39 -43.29 -8.10
C ASP A 23 -2.80 -42.77 -7.72
N ARG A 24 -2.93 -41.49 -7.36
CA ARG A 24 -4.18 -40.86 -6.90
C ARG A 24 -4.66 -39.71 -7.78
N ASP A 25 -4.06 -39.53 -8.97
CA ASP A 25 -4.34 -38.42 -9.89
C ASP A 25 -4.08 -37.04 -9.24
N VAL A 26 -3.01 -36.94 -8.44
CA VAL A 26 -2.55 -35.68 -7.83
C VAL A 26 -1.27 -35.24 -8.53
N GLU A 27 -1.18 -33.96 -8.89
CA GLU A 27 0.03 -33.40 -9.51
C GLU A 27 0.84 -32.61 -8.49
N VAL A 28 2.06 -33.06 -8.20
CA VAL A 28 2.96 -32.40 -7.26
C VAL A 28 4.14 -31.80 -8.00
N TYR A 29 4.46 -30.53 -7.75
CA TYR A 29 5.54 -29.79 -8.38
C TYR A 29 6.49 -29.17 -7.36
N ALA A 30 7.76 -29.05 -7.72
CA ALA A 30 8.79 -28.34 -6.96
C ALA A 30 9.34 -27.16 -7.76
N LYS A 31 9.24 -25.95 -7.21
CA LYS A 31 9.91 -24.75 -7.73
C LYS A 31 11.34 -24.72 -7.21
N LEU A 32 12.31 -24.98 -8.08
CA LEU A 32 13.71 -25.23 -7.73
C LEU A 32 14.50 -23.93 -7.53
N GLU A 33 14.16 -23.16 -6.51
CA GLU A 33 14.84 -21.92 -6.15
C GLU A 33 16.30 -22.11 -5.72
N LEU A 34 16.69 -23.35 -5.40
CA LEU A 34 18.07 -23.80 -5.29
C LEU A 34 18.88 -23.57 -6.59
N GLN A 35 18.25 -23.38 -7.75
CA GLN A 35 18.93 -23.14 -9.04
C GLN A 35 19.14 -21.66 -9.40
N ASN A 36 18.78 -20.72 -8.52
CA ASN A 36 19.34 -19.36 -8.61
C ASN A 36 20.88 -19.40 -8.51
N PRO A 37 21.64 -18.38 -8.96
CA PRO A 37 23.11 -18.40 -8.99
C PRO A 37 23.76 -18.99 -7.74
N PHE A 38 23.38 -18.54 -6.55
CA PHE A 38 23.72 -19.15 -5.27
C PHE A 38 22.54 -19.92 -4.67
N ALA A 39 21.39 -19.27 -4.46
CA ALA A 39 20.16 -19.87 -3.91
C ALA A 39 19.02 -18.84 -3.88
N MET A 40 17.88 -19.22 -3.29
CA MET A 40 16.67 -18.38 -3.21
C MET A 40 16.89 -16.92 -2.76
N LYS A 41 17.81 -16.67 -1.81
CA LYS A 41 18.01 -15.33 -1.24
C LYS A 41 18.69 -14.33 -2.18
N ASP A 42 19.11 -14.78 -3.36
CA ASP A 42 19.53 -13.90 -4.44
C ASP A 42 18.39 -12.94 -4.85
N ARG A 43 17.13 -13.42 -4.87
CA ARG A 43 15.95 -12.57 -5.14
C ARG A 43 15.82 -11.43 -4.13
N VAL A 44 15.96 -11.78 -2.85
CA VAL A 44 15.81 -10.85 -1.72
C VAL A 44 16.90 -9.79 -1.77
N ALA A 45 18.16 -10.20 -1.92
CA ALA A 45 19.28 -9.28 -2.02
C ALA A 45 19.15 -8.35 -3.24
N ARG A 46 18.76 -8.89 -4.41
CA ARG A 46 18.53 -8.09 -5.62
C ARG A 46 17.49 -7.02 -5.37
N HIS A 47 16.32 -7.41 -4.87
CA HIS A 47 15.21 -6.48 -4.68
C HIS A 47 15.53 -5.40 -3.64
N ILE A 48 16.03 -5.78 -2.45
CA ILE A 48 16.33 -4.83 -1.37
C ILE A 48 17.41 -3.82 -1.81
N VAL A 49 18.51 -4.28 -2.42
CA VAL A 49 19.60 -3.38 -2.82
C VAL A 49 19.17 -2.46 -3.96
N GLN A 50 18.38 -2.97 -4.93
CA GLN A 50 17.85 -2.14 -6.01
C GLN A 50 16.85 -1.09 -5.50
N GLU A 51 15.94 -1.46 -4.59
CA GLU A 51 14.99 -0.52 -3.99
C GLU A 51 15.70 0.54 -3.15
N ALA A 52 16.69 0.15 -2.34
CA ALA A 52 17.48 1.10 -1.56
C ALA A 52 18.20 2.11 -2.46
N ARG A 53 18.72 1.69 -3.62
CA ARG A 53 19.31 2.59 -4.62
C ARG A 53 18.26 3.49 -5.28
N ARG A 54 17.11 2.92 -5.70
CA ARG A 54 16.01 3.66 -6.32
C ARG A 54 15.47 4.76 -5.41
N LEU A 55 15.39 4.49 -4.11
CA LEU A 55 14.94 5.42 -3.08
C LEU A 55 16.04 6.39 -2.60
N GLY A 56 17.28 6.24 -3.06
CA GLY A 56 18.42 7.05 -2.59
C GLY A 56 18.88 6.74 -1.16
N VAL A 57 18.38 5.68 -0.53
CA VAL A 57 18.81 5.22 0.80
C VAL A 57 20.23 4.65 0.73
N LEU A 58 20.54 3.93 -0.35
CA LEU A 58 21.89 3.41 -0.63
C LEU A 58 22.57 4.28 -1.69
N GLN A 59 23.54 5.09 -1.25
CA GLN A 59 24.33 5.95 -2.13
C GLN A 59 25.35 5.15 -2.97
N PRO A 60 25.71 5.60 -4.18
CA PRO A 60 26.72 4.92 -5.01
C PRO A 60 28.03 4.68 -4.25
N GLY A 61 28.53 3.45 -4.28
CA GLY A 61 29.78 3.06 -3.61
C GLY A 61 29.71 2.93 -2.08
N ALA A 62 28.57 3.22 -1.45
CA ALA A 62 28.42 3.05 0.00
C ALA A 62 28.43 1.57 0.41
N PRO A 63 28.97 1.20 1.58
CA PRO A 63 29.05 -0.19 2.02
C PRO A 63 27.68 -0.83 2.27
N VAL A 64 27.56 -2.13 2.02
CA VAL A 64 26.42 -2.95 2.44
C VAL A 64 26.87 -3.93 3.52
N ILE A 65 26.16 -3.95 4.64
CA ILE A 65 26.52 -4.75 5.82
C ILE A 65 25.36 -5.68 6.15
N GLU A 66 25.62 -6.97 6.29
CA GLU A 66 24.59 -7.94 6.68
C GLU A 66 25.12 -8.97 7.68
N SER A 67 24.24 -9.38 8.59
CA SER A 67 24.52 -10.45 9.56
C SER A 67 23.89 -11.76 9.06
N SER A 68 24.72 -12.64 8.49
CA SER A 68 24.26 -13.91 7.93
C SER A 68 25.41 -14.91 7.74
N SER A 69 25.12 -16.19 8.01
CA SER A 69 26.01 -17.32 7.75
C SER A 69 25.53 -18.23 6.61
N GLY A 70 24.43 -17.87 5.93
CA GLY A 70 23.79 -18.68 4.89
C GLY A 70 23.53 -17.94 3.58
N THR A 71 22.49 -18.36 2.86
CA THR A 71 22.20 -17.91 1.48
C THR A 71 21.99 -16.40 1.34
N MET A 72 21.51 -15.69 2.37
CA MET A 72 21.42 -14.23 2.34
C MET A 72 22.78 -13.54 2.22
N ALA A 73 23.83 -14.08 2.86
CA ALA A 73 25.17 -13.51 2.76
C ALA A 73 25.71 -13.59 1.32
N LEU A 74 25.48 -14.74 0.66
CA LEU A 74 25.86 -14.94 -0.73
C LEU A 74 25.05 -14.06 -1.69
N GLY A 75 23.75 -13.90 -1.47
CA GLY A 75 22.92 -13.00 -2.26
C GLY A 75 23.38 -11.55 -2.16
N VAL A 76 23.66 -11.06 -0.95
CA VAL A 76 24.18 -9.69 -0.74
C VAL A 76 25.57 -9.53 -1.34
N ALA A 77 26.44 -10.54 -1.22
CA ALA A 77 27.74 -10.56 -1.87
C ALA A 77 27.61 -10.47 -3.40
N LEU A 78 26.76 -11.29 -4.01
CA LEU A 78 26.52 -11.30 -5.46
C LEU A 78 26.09 -9.92 -5.95
N VAL A 79 25.00 -9.40 -5.37
CA VAL A 79 24.34 -8.19 -5.85
C VAL A 79 25.13 -6.95 -5.48
N GLY A 80 25.56 -6.83 -4.22
CA GLY A 80 26.32 -5.68 -3.75
C GLY A 80 27.61 -5.48 -4.53
N ARG A 81 28.40 -6.56 -4.72
CA ARG A 81 29.65 -6.50 -5.49
C ARG A 81 29.39 -6.25 -6.97
N SER A 82 28.38 -6.90 -7.57
CA SER A 82 27.98 -6.66 -8.97
C SER A 82 27.57 -5.22 -9.24
N LEU A 83 27.05 -4.51 -8.23
CA LEU A 83 26.63 -3.11 -8.34
C LEU A 83 27.70 -2.10 -7.85
N GLY A 84 28.91 -2.58 -7.51
CA GLY A 84 30.04 -1.72 -7.14
C GLY A 84 30.10 -1.30 -5.67
N HIS A 85 29.35 -1.96 -4.78
CA HIS A 85 29.38 -1.67 -3.34
C HIS A 85 30.41 -2.54 -2.60
N PRO A 86 31.15 -1.99 -1.62
CA PRO A 86 31.81 -2.81 -0.59
C PRO A 86 30.77 -3.65 0.16
N VAL A 87 31.10 -4.90 0.46
CA VAL A 87 30.18 -5.81 1.18
C VAL A 87 30.89 -6.37 2.40
N HIS A 88 30.30 -6.15 3.57
CA HIS A 88 30.77 -6.68 4.85
C HIS A 88 29.76 -7.70 5.37
N ILE A 89 30.20 -8.92 5.63
CA ILE A 89 29.37 -10.00 6.17
C ILE A 89 29.81 -10.29 7.60
N VAL A 90 28.91 -10.13 8.55
CA VAL A 90 29.12 -10.56 9.93
C VAL A 90 28.56 -11.97 10.12
N THR A 91 29.41 -12.89 10.52
CA THR A 91 29.08 -14.31 10.69
C THR A 91 29.68 -14.86 11.99
N ASP A 92 29.34 -16.11 12.30
CA ASP A 92 29.86 -16.86 13.45
C ASP A 92 30.65 -18.10 12.97
N PRO A 93 31.39 -18.80 13.87
CA PRO A 93 32.24 -19.94 13.52
C PRO A 93 31.52 -21.14 12.90
N ARG A 94 30.17 -21.18 12.89
CA ARG A 94 29.39 -22.26 12.27
C ARG A 94 29.18 -22.08 10.77
N ILE A 95 29.73 -21.02 10.16
CA ILE A 95 29.69 -20.84 8.71
C ILE A 95 30.37 -22.02 8.01
N ASP A 96 29.72 -22.57 6.97
CA ASP A 96 30.29 -23.70 6.25
C ASP A 96 31.50 -23.26 5.39
N PRO A 97 32.49 -24.14 5.17
CA PRO A 97 33.70 -23.82 4.42
C PRO A 97 33.42 -23.35 2.98
N VAL A 98 32.38 -23.90 2.33
CA VAL A 98 32.02 -23.59 0.94
C VAL A 98 31.50 -22.15 0.84
N THR A 99 30.60 -21.75 1.74
CA THR A 99 30.06 -20.39 1.83
C THR A 99 31.17 -19.39 2.17
N LEU A 100 32.04 -19.69 3.13
CA LEU A 100 33.16 -18.81 3.48
C LEU A 100 34.13 -18.60 2.31
N ALA A 101 34.44 -19.67 1.56
CA ALA A 101 35.27 -19.58 0.36
C ALA A 101 34.63 -18.70 -0.72
N LYS A 102 33.33 -18.88 -0.99
CA LYS A 102 32.56 -18.06 -1.93
C LYS A 102 32.58 -16.57 -1.54
N LEU A 103 32.32 -16.25 -0.27
CA LEU A 103 32.32 -14.86 0.21
C LEU A 103 33.69 -14.17 0.03
N ARG A 104 34.78 -14.86 0.39
CA ARG A 104 36.14 -14.35 0.21
C ARG A 104 36.48 -14.16 -1.26
N ALA A 105 36.12 -15.12 -2.12
CA ALA A 105 36.38 -15.06 -3.56
C ALA A 105 35.62 -13.92 -4.26
N LEU A 106 34.42 -13.58 -3.78
CA LEU A 106 33.64 -12.42 -4.27
C LEU A 106 34.18 -11.07 -3.77
N GLY A 107 35.22 -11.08 -2.92
CA GLY A 107 35.84 -9.87 -2.39
C GLY A 107 35.03 -9.20 -1.28
N CYS A 108 34.29 -9.99 -0.49
CA CYS A 108 33.63 -9.50 0.72
C CYS A 108 34.60 -9.45 1.91
N GLU A 109 34.39 -8.48 2.79
CA GLU A 109 35.02 -8.49 4.11
C GLU A 109 34.19 -9.34 5.07
N VAL A 110 34.75 -10.44 5.55
CA VAL A 110 34.05 -11.38 6.43
C VAL A 110 34.52 -11.19 7.87
N HIS A 111 33.60 -10.78 8.74
CA HIS A 111 33.81 -10.56 10.16
C HIS A 111 33.28 -11.77 10.93
N ILE A 112 34.16 -12.62 11.45
CA ILE A 112 33.78 -13.79 12.24
C ILE A 112 33.87 -13.43 13.72
N VAL A 113 32.73 -13.42 14.43
CA VAL A 113 32.71 -13.19 15.88
C VAL A 113 33.38 -14.35 16.62
N GLN A 114 34.16 -14.05 17.66
CA GLN A 114 35.02 -15.03 18.33
C GLN A 114 34.33 -15.74 19.50
N ALA A 115 33.31 -15.12 20.09
CA ALA A 115 32.59 -15.66 21.25
C ALA A 115 31.10 -15.31 21.18
N MET A 116 30.28 -16.16 21.81
CA MET A 116 28.86 -15.85 22.05
C MET A 116 28.75 -14.77 23.14
N THR A 117 27.70 -13.95 23.05
CA THR A 117 27.24 -13.14 24.19
C THR A 117 26.35 -13.99 25.11
N SER A 118 25.83 -13.40 26.19
CA SER A 118 24.82 -14.04 27.04
C SER A 118 23.53 -14.44 26.30
N HIS A 119 23.32 -13.91 25.09
CA HIS A 119 22.17 -14.18 24.22
C HIS A 119 22.56 -14.93 22.93
N GLY A 120 23.71 -15.61 22.93
CA GLY A 120 24.14 -16.51 21.86
C GLY A 120 24.79 -15.82 20.65
N TRP A 121 25.06 -16.61 19.60
CA TRP A 121 25.76 -16.12 18.40
C TRP A 121 25.04 -15.01 17.63
N GLN A 122 23.70 -14.98 17.67
CA GLN A 122 22.95 -13.96 16.96
C GLN A 122 23.18 -12.57 17.55
N SER A 123 23.13 -12.45 18.88
CA SER A 123 23.40 -11.18 19.56
C SER A 123 24.85 -10.72 19.33
N ALA A 124 25.84 -11.61 19.45
CA ALA A 124 27.24 -11.27 19.14
C ALA A 124 27.43 -10.70 17.73
N ARG A 125 26.77 -11.28 16.71
CA ARG A 125 26.84 -10.77 15.34
C ARG A 125 26.11 -9.44 15.15
N LEU A 126 25.02 -9.19 15.87
CA LEU A 126 24.31 -7.91 15.81
C LEU A 126 25.12 -6.78 16.46
N GLU A 127 25.75 -7.02 17.60
CA GLU A 127 26.65 -6.05 18.24
C GLU A 127 27.81 -5.66 17.30
N ARG A 128 28.44 -6.65 16.65
CA ARG A 128 29.48 -6.38 15.66
C ARG A 128 28.96 -5.65 14.41
N LEU A 129 27.73 -5.93 13.97
CA LEU A 129 27.09 -5.20 12.88
C LEU A 129 26.88 -3.73 13.28
N GLU A 130 26.42 -3.46 14.49
CA GLU A 130 26.20 -2.11 15.02
C GLU A 130 27.51 -1.31 15.15
N GLU A 131 28.62 -1.96 15.54
CA GLU A 131 29.96 -1.37 15.47
C GLU A 131 30.31 -0.95 14.05
N LEU A 132 30.17 -1.85 13.06
CA LEU A 132 30.49 -1.54 11.68
C LEU A 132 29.59 -0.44 11.10
N MET A 133 28.31 -0.40 11.45
CA MET A 133 27.40 0.67 11.03
C MET A 133 27.82 2.04 11.60
N ARG A 134 28.47 2.08 12.77
CA ARG A 134 29.05 3.31 13.34
C ARG A 134 30.37 3.69 12.66
N ASP A 135 31.21 2.71 12.38
CA ASP A 135 32.55 2.91 11.79
C ASP A 135 32.51 3.20 10.28
N LEU A 136 31.42 2.83 9.61
CA LEU A 136 31.20 3.05 8.17
C LEU A 136 29.97 3.95 7.93
N PRO A 137 30.10 5.28 8.09
CA PRO A 137 29.00 6.21 7.84
C PRO A 137 28.41 6.05 6.44
N GLY A 138 27.08 6.01 6.37
CA GLY A 138 26.35 5.80 5.11
C GLY A 138 26.23 4.33 4.68
N ALA A 139 26.75 3.38 5.48
CA ALA A 139 26.52 1.97 5.24
C ALA A 139 25.02 1.62 5.30
N PHE A 140 24.63 0.66 4.48
CA PHE A 140 23.26 0.19 4.38
C PHE A 140 23.14 -1.23 4.93
N TRP A 141 22.12 -1.46 5.77
CA TRP A 141 21.79 -2.78 6.30
C TRP A 141 20.48 -3.29 5.69
N PRO A 142 20.49 -4.39 4.91
CA PRO A 142 19.29 -4.93 4.26
C PRO A 142 18.19 -5.42 5.22
N GLN A 143 18.53 -5.87 6.44
CA GLN A 143 17.58 -6.26 7.51
C GLN A 143 16.58 -7.35 7.08
N GLN A 144 17.06 -8.51 6.63
CA GLN A 144 16.20 -9.56 6.05
C GLN A 144 14.97 -9.99 6.91
N TYR A 145 15.03 -9.88 8.24
CA TYR A 145 13.93 -10.32 9.12
C TYR A 145 12.85 -9.24 9.33
N ALA A 146 13.18 -7.98 9.04
CA ALA A 146 12.31 -6.84 9.32
C ALA A 146 11.87 -6.08 8.06
N ASN A 147 12.65 -6.14 6.98
CA ASN A 147 12.41 -5.35 5.77
C ASN A 147 11.32 -5.97 4.88
N PRO A 148 10.18 -5.28 4.64
CA PRO A 148 9.10 -5.74 3.75
C PRO A 148 9.50 -5.93 2.28
N ASP A 149 10.62 -5.40 1.83
CA ASP A 149 11.18 -5.71 0.51
C ASP A 149 11.59 -7.20 0.40
N ASN A 150 11.83 -7.89 1.53
CA ASN A 150 12.06 -9.34 1.52
C ASN A 150 10.84 -10.12 0.99
N PRO A 151 9.64 -10.06 1.60
CA PRO A 151 8.45 -10.64 0.98
C PRO A 151 8.13 -10.04 -0.40
N GLY A 152 8.39 -8.73 -0.60
CA GLY A 152 8.19 -8.06 -1.90
C GLY A 152 8.97 -8.71 -3.06
N ALA A 153 10.17 -9.23 -2.80
CA ALA A 153 11.01 -9.89 -3.81
C ALA A 153 10.35 -11.12 -4.47
N TYR A 154 9.45 -11.79 -3.76
CA TYR A 154 8.83 -13.05 -4.19
C TYR A 154 7.59 -12.88 -5.06
N ARG A 155 7.14 -11.65 -5.33
CA ARG A 155 6.11 -11.40 -6.36
C ARG A 155 6.54 -11.94 -7.73
N THR A 156 7.83 -11.87 -8.03
CA THR A 156 8.40 -12.42 -9.28
C THR A 156 8.29 -13.95 -9.34
N LEU A 157 8.50 -14.64 -8.21
CA LEU A 157 8.33 -16.09 -8.11
C LEU A 157 6.86 -16.49 -8.31
N ALA A 158 5.93 -15.75 -7.70
CA ALA A 158 4.50 -15.96 -7.90
C ALA A 158 4.09 -15.81 -9.38
N ALA A 159 4.59 -14.77 -10.05
CA ALA A 159 4.34 -14.55 -11.48
C ALA A 159 4.90 -15.68 -12.35
N GLU A 160 6.11 -16.18 -12.04
CA GLU A 160 6.68 -17.35 -12.72
C GLU A 160 5.82 -18.59 -12.53
N LEU A 161 5.34 -18.88 -11.31
CA LEU A 161 4.47 -20.03 -11.05
C LEU A 161 3.17 -19.98 -11.85
N LEU A 162 2.52 -18.82 -11.90
CA LEU A 162 1.29 -18.64 -12.68
C LEU A 162 1.54 -18.77 -14.19
N ALA A 163 2.69 -18.29 -14.68
CA ALA A 163 3.06 -18.40 -16.09
C ALA A 163 3.41 -19.86 -16.47
N ASP A 164 4.13 -20.57 -15.61
CA ASP A 164 4.65 -21.92 -15.88
C ASP A 164 3.57 -23.00 -15.72
N LEU A 165 2.67 -22.87 -14.72
CA LEU A 165 1.71 -23.92 -14.34
C LEU A 165 0.24 -23.50 -14.52
N GLY A 166 -0.07 -22.20 -14.46
CA GLY A 166 -1.44 -21.72 -14.31
C GLY A 166 -1.99 -21.93 -12.89
N PRO A 167 -3.32 -22.03 -12.72
CA PRO A 167 -3.95 -22.24 -11.41
C PRO A 167 -3.55 -23.56 -10.74
N PHE A 168 -3.38 -23.50 -9.42
CA PHE A 168 -3.13 -24.65 -8.54
C PHE A 168 -3.72 -24.42 -7.14
N ASP A 169 -3.84 -25.49 -6.35
CA ASP A 169 -4.70 -25.50 -5.15
C ASP A 169 -3.94 -25.28 -3.85
N THR A 170 -2.68 -25.72 -3.77
CA THR A 170 -1.89 -25.66 -2.53
C THR A 170 -0.45 -25.23 -2.77
N LEU A 171 0.00 -24.24 -2.00
CA LEU A 171 1.40 -23.81 -1.91
C LEU A 171 2.02 -24.31 -0.60
N VAL A 172 3.16 -24.98 -0.67
CA VAL A 172 3.92 -25.44 0.49
C VAL A 172 5.29 -24.77 0.51
N GLY A 173 5.68 -24.19 1.64
CA GLY A 173 6.99 -23.56 1.75
C GLY A 173 7.52 -23.48 3.18
N ALA A 174 8.83 -23.56 3.28
CA ALA A 174 9.50 -23.43 4.57
C ALA A 174 9.43 -21.99 5.10
N VAL A 175 9.32 -21.85 6.42
CA VAL A 175 9.22 -20.57 7.11
C VAL A 175 10.48 -20.32 7.91
N GLY A 176 11.14 -19.20 7.62
CA GLY A 176 12.31 -18.70 8.36
C GLY A 176 12.16 -17.20 8.59
N SER A 177 12.57 -16.39 7.63
CA SER A 177 12.39 -14.92 7.68
C SER A 177 10.96 -14.44 7.35
N GLY A 178 9.98 -15.34 7.18
CA GLY A 178 8.63 -15.03 6.69
C GLY A 178 8.52 -14.69 5.20
N GLY A 179 9.56 -14.08 4.61
CA GLY A 179 9.50 -13.49 3.27
C GLY A 179 9.09 -14.43 2.12
N SER A 180 9.67 -15.63 2.01
CA SER A 180 9.42 -16.52 0.86
C SER A 180 7.97 -16.99 0.79
N LEU A 181 7.49 -17.66 1.84
CA LEU A 181 6.13 -18.19 1.86
C LEU A 181 5.10 -17.06 1.84
N CYS A 182 5.23 -16.07 2.73
CA CYS A 182 4.25 -14.99 2.85
C CYS A 182 4.22 -14.10 1.61
N GLY A 183 5.38 -13.76 1.04
CA GLY A 183 5.48 -12.95 -0.17
C GLY A 183 4.91 -13.65 -1.40
N SER A 184 5.23 -14.93 -1.59
CA SER A 184 4.68 -15.73 -2.70
C SER A 184 3.18 -15.93 -2.54
N ALA A 185 2.72 -16.34 -1.35
CA ALA A 185 1.31 -16.57 -1.05
C ALA A 185 0.46 -15.32 -1.28
N ARG A 186 0.91 -14.16 -0.79
CA ARG A 186 0.21 -12.89 -0.96
C ARG A 186 0.01 -12.53 -2.44
N ALA A 187 1.08 -12.61 -3.22
CA ALA A 187 1.03 -12.31 -4.65
C ALA A 187 0.18 -13.34 -5.43
N LEU A 188 0.25 -14.63 -5.08
CA LEU A 188 -0.57 -15.66 -5.71
C LEU A 188 -2.06 -15.49 -5.38
N LYS A 189 -2.41 -15.13 -4.14
CA LYS A 189 -3.81 -14.91 -3.72
C LYS A 189 -4.51 -13.76 -4.46
N GLU A 190 -3.75 -12.84 -5.07
CA GLU A 190 -4.30 -11.82 -5.98
C GLU A 190 -4.97 -12.46 -7.22
N SER A 191 -4.47 -13.61 -7.69
CA SER A 191 -5.04 -14.37 -8.82
C SER A 191 -5.79 -15.64 -8.41
N LEU A 192 -5.44 -16.20 -7.24
CA LEU A 192 -5.92 -17.47 -6.71
C LEU A 192 -6.47 -17.27 -5.28
N PRO A 193 -7.63 -16.61 -5.10
CA PRO A 193 -8.14 -16.27 -3.76
C PRO A 193 -8.42 -17.49 -2.87
N GLY A 194 -8.65 -18.67 -3.47
CA GLY A 194 -8.86 -19.94 -2.76
C GLY A 194 -7.59 -20.76 -2.49
N LEU A 195 -6.39 -20.24 -2.79
CA LEU A 195 -5.13 -20.95 -2.60
C LEU A 195 -4.92 -21.32 -1.12
N ARG A 196 -4.74 -22.62 -0.84
CA ARG A 196 -4.29 -23.13 0.47
C ARG A 196 -2.78 -22.92 0.63
N VAL A 197 -2.35 -22.45 1.79
CA VAL A 197 -0.95 -22.14 2.09
C VAL A 197 -0.51 -22.95 3.30
N VAL A 198 0.48 -23.82 3.10
CA VAL A 198 1.04 -24.68 4.13
C VAL A 198 2.46 -24.24 4.47
N GLY A 199 2.67 -23.87 5.73
CA GLY A 199 3.98 -23.54 6.28
C GLY A 199 4.72 -24.78 6.76
N VAL A 200 6.03 -24.84 6.50
CA VAL A 200 6.92 -25.87 7.06
C VAL A 200 7.91 -25.20 7.99
N ASP A 201 7.84 -25.55 9.27
CA ASP A 201 8.71 -25.09 10.33
C ASP A 201 9.46 -26.30 10.94
N CYS A 202 10.33 -26.09 11.91
CA CYS A 202 11.07 -27.15 12.58
C CYS A 202 10.75 -27.26 14.07
N VAL A 203 10.85 -28.47 14.62
CA VAL A 203 10.76 -28.69 16.07
C VAL A 203 11.82 -27.83 16.77
N GLY A 204 11.41 -27.08 17.79
CA GLY A 204 12.28 -26.13 18.49
C GLY A 204 12.35 -24.72 17.90
N SER A 205 11.42 -24.36 17.00
CA SER A 205 11.27 -23.02 16.43
C SER A 205 10.11 -22.25 17.08
N ALA A 206 10.28 -20.95 17.37
CA ALA A 206 9.27 -20.14 18.05
C ALA A 206 8.19 -19.52 17.13
N LEU A 207 8.27 -19.74 15.82
CA LEU A 207 7.48 -18.98 14.84
C LEU A 207 5.97 -19.15 14.96
N PHE A 208 5.53 -20.34 15.39
CA PHE A 208 4.12 -20.73 15.46
C PHE A 208 3.73 -21.23 16.85
N GLY A 209 4.24 -20.59 17.90
CA GLY A 209 3.83 -20.82 19.29
C GLY A 209 4.47 -22.05 19.97
N GLN A 210 5.47 -22.66 19.33
CA GLN A 210 6.28 -23.73 19.90
C GLN A 210 7.43 -23.15 20.77
N PRO A 211 7.98 -23.90 21.73
CA PRO A 211 9.13 -23.44 22.52
C PRO A 211 10.41 -23.38 21.66
N ASP A 212 11.22 -22.34 21.85
CA ASP A 212 12.56 -22.27 21.23
C ASP A 212 13.50 -23.29 21.87
N VAL A 213 14.09 -24.14 21.04
CA VAL A 213 15.13 -25.11 21.43
C VAL A 213 16.40 -24.76 20.65
N PRO A 214 17.38 -24.08 21.29
CA PRO A 214 18.58 -23.59 20.62
C PRO A 214 19.51 -24.68 20.06
N GLN A 215 19.33 -25.94 20.47
CA GLN A 215 20.18 -27.08 20.10
C GLN A 215 19.79 -27.76 18.78
N ARG A 216 18.71 -27.34 18.12
CA ARG A 216 18.31 -27.88 16.82
C ARG A 216 19.44 -27.74 15.78
N LEU A 217 19.61 -28.75 14.93
CA LEU A 217 20.66 -28.79 13.92
C LEU A 217 20.20 -28.26 12.56
N GLN A 218 18.90 -28.29 12.28
CA GLN A 218 18.34 -27.69 11.09
C GLN A 218 18.71 -26.20 10.96
N SER A 219 19.15 -25.81 9.76
CA SER A 219 19.37 -24.41 9.38
C SER A 219 18.57 -24.06 8.12
N GLY A 220 18.31 -22.76 7.90
CA GLY A 220 17.55 -22.27 6.74
C GLY A 220 16.03 -22.15 6.95
N LEU A 221 15.46 -22.89 7.90
CA LEU A 221 14.10 -22.75 8.40
C LEU A 221 14.05 -22.68 9.93
N GLY A 222 12.93 -22.17 10.45
CA GLY A 222 12.71 -21.90 11.86
C GLY A 222 13.50 -20.74 12.42
N ASN A 223 13.05 -20.20 13.55
CA ASN A 223 13.71 -19.08 14.20
C ASN A 223 13.39 -19.03 15.69
N SER A 224 14.31 -18.46 16.47
CA SER A 224 14.15 -18.22 17.91
C SER A 224 13.38 -16.93 18.21
N LEU A 225 13.30 -16.03 17.22
CA LEU A 225 12.57 -14.77 17.30
C LEU A 225 11.59 -14.65 16.15
N LEU A 226 10.42 -14.07 16.42
CA LEU A 226 9.38 -13.83 15.41
C LEU A 226 9.84 -12.71 14.45
N PRO A 227 10.07 -13.01 13.15
CA PRO A 227 10.41 -11.98 12.17
C PRO A 227 9.23 -11.05 11.94
N LYS A 228 9.48 -9.75 11.77
CA LYS A 228 8.41 -8.79 11.43
C LYS A 228 7.80 -9.06 10.06
N ASN A 229 8.53 -9.75 9.18
CA ASN A 229 8.05 -10.15 7.86
C ASN A 229 7.09 -11.36 7.87
N LEU A 230 6.95 -12.08 8.99
CA LEU A 230 6.03 -13.20 9.08
C LEU A 230 4.59 -12.69 9.13
N ASP A 231 3.75 -13.25 8.28
CA ASP A 231 2.34 -12.90 8.15
C ASP A 231 1.47 -14.15 8.38
N ARG A 232 1.32 -14.51 9.65
CA ARG A 232 0.60 -15.73 10.07
C ARG A 232 -0.82 -15.84 9.51
N PRO A 233 -1.61 -14.75 9.38
CA PRO A 233 -2.92 -14.80 8.72
C PRO A 233 -2.96 -15.33 7.28
N LEU A 234 -1.82 -15.43 6.59
CA LEU A 234 -1.75 -16.01 5.24
C LEU A 234 -1.62 -17.54 5.23
N VAL A 235 -1.23 -18.16 6.35
CA VAL A 235 -0.92 -19.59 6.45
C VAL A 235 -2.13 -20.32 7.02
N ASP A 236 -2.59 -21.35 6.32
CA ASP A 236 -3.77 -22.13 6.70
C ASP A 236 -3.41 -23.31 7.62
N GLU A 237 -2.21 -23.87 7.47
CA GLU A 237 -1.70 -24.99 8.26
C GLU A 237 -0.18 -24.92 8.38
N VAL A 238 0.37 -25.34 9.51
CA VAL A 238 1.81 -25.47 9.73
C VAL A 238 2.18 -26.90 10.07
N HIS A 239 3.32 -27.35 9.55
CA HIS A 239 3.95 -28.63 9.91
C HIS A 239 5.30 -28.37 10.58
N TRP A 240 5.66 -29.22 11.56
CA TRP A 240 6.98 -29.24 12.18
C TRP A 240 7.66 -30.57 11.95
N LEU A 241 8.94 -30.54 11.63
CA LEU A 241 9.79 -31.74 11.53
C LEU A 241 10.99 -31.59 12.46
N ASN A 242 11.41 -32.69 13.07
CA ASN A 242 12.67 -32.71 13.82
C ASN A 242 13.87 -32.98 12.88
N ASP A 243 15.08 -32.94 13.46
CA ASP A 243 16.32 -33.03 12.68
C ASP A 243 16.45 -34.36 11.93
N HIS A 244 16.01 -35.48 12.52
CA HIS A 244 16.03 -36.79 11.86
C HIS A 244 15.11 -36.80 10.65
N GLU A 245 13.85 -36.42 10.81
CA GLU A 245 12.86 -36.44 9.73
C GLU A 245 13.24 -35.50 8.58
N ALA A 246 13.72 -34.29 8.91
CA ALA A 246 14.17 -33.33 7.91
C ALA A 246 15.38 -33.84 7.11
N PHE A 247 16.36 -34.45 7.79
CA PHE A 247 17.59 -34.91 7.14
C PHE A 247 17.30 -36.18 6.33
N ALA A 248 16.55 -37.13 6.87
CA ALA A 248 16.10 -38.33 6.13
C ALA A 248 15.36 -37.94 4.85
N ALA A 249 14.45 -36.97 4.92
CA ALA A 249 13.71 -36.49 3.76
C ALA A 249 14.60 -35.85 2.68
N SER A 250 15.75 -35.26 3.04
CA SER A 250 16.74 -34.80 2.04
C SER A 250 17.41 -35.96 1.32
N TRP A 251 17.74 -37.04 2.03
CA TRP A 251 18.25 -38.26 1.40
C TRP A 251 17.22 -38.89 0.48
N ASP A 252 15.97 -38.99 0.92
CA ASP A 252 14.86 -39.52 0.11
C ASP A 252 14.65 -38.66 -1.14
N LEU A 253 14.63 -37.33 -1.01
CA LEU A 253 14.50 -36.43 -2.15
C LEU A 253 15.60 -36.65 -3.19
N ALA A 254 16.85 -36.85 -2.76
CA ALA A 254 17.96 -37.15 -3.66
C ALA A 254 17.81 -38.54 -4.32
N ARG A 255 17.43 -39.56 -3.57
CA ARG A 255 17.28 -40.94 -4.07
C ARG A 255 16.07 -41.11 -4.99
N GLU A 256 14.96 -40.49 -4.64
CA GLU A 256 13.65 -40.67 -5.28
C GLU A 256 13.38 -39.63 -6.38
N GLN A 257 13.99 -38.45 -6.34
CA GLN A 257 13.73 -37.39 -7.34
C GLN A 257 15.01 -36.89 -8.02
N GLN A 258 16.20 -37.37 -7.62
CA GLN A 258 17.49 -36.94 -8.19
C GLN A 258 17.74 -35.44 -8.01
N ILE A 259 17.14 -34.86 -6.97
CA ILE A 259 17.31 -33.46 -6.59
C ILE A 259 18.21 -33.42 -5.35
N PHE A 260 19.45 -32.98 -5.51
CA PHE A 260 20.41 -32.86 -4.41
C PHE A 260 20.24 -31.52 -3.67
N ALA A 261 19.33 -31.49 -2.69
CA ALA A 261 18.91 -30.29 -1.97
C ALA A 261 19.28 -30.34 -0.47
N GLY A 262 19.06 -29.23 0.24
CA GLY A 262 19.28 -29.15 1.68
C GLY A 262 18.10 -29.64 2.53
N ASN A 263 18.26 -29.57 3.86
CA ASN A 263 17.23 -29.95 4.84
C ASN A 263 15.96 -29.08 4.73
N THR A 264 16.07 -27.83 4.26
CA THR A 264 14.90 -26.96 4.08
C THR A 264 14.00 -27.50 2.97
N SER A 265 14.60 -27.83 1.82
CA SER A 265 13.89 -28.46 0.70
C SER A 265 13.42 -29.89 1.04
N GLY A 266 14.21 -30.67 1.78
CA GLY A 266 13.83 -31.99 2.27
C GLY A 266 12.59 -31.96 3.18
N SER A 267 12.51 -30.98 4.08
CA SER A 267 11.34 -30.80 4.95
C SER A 267 10.08 -30.50 4.15
N VAL A 268 10.17 -29.63 3.14
CA VAL A 268 9.06 -29.34 2.22
C VAL A 268 8.68 -30.61 1.44
N TYR A 269 9.65 -31.37 0.96
CA TYR A 269 9.42 -32.65 0.26
C TYR A 269 8.63 -33.65 1.09
N ARG A 270 8.97 -33.83 2.36
CA ARG A 270 8.25 -34.71 3.28
C ARG A 270 6.78 -34.31 3.43
N VAL A 271 6.53 -33.01 3.59
CA VAL A 271 5.17 -32.46 3.72
C VAL A 271 4.37 -32.62 2.43
N LEU A 272 4.98 -32.37 1.26
CA LEU A 272 4.34 -32.61 -0.04
C LEU A 272 3.87 -34.07 -0.18
N GLY A 273 4.71 -35.04 0.23
CA GLY A 273 4.37 -36.46 0.19
C GLY A 273 3.14 -36.78 1.06
N GLY A 274 3.09 -36.25 2.28
CA GLY A 274 1.94 -36.41 3.18
C GLY A 274 0.66 -35.80 2.62
N LEU A 275 0.73 -34.56 2.10
CA LEU A 275 -0.44 -33.89 1.51
C LEU A 275 -0.94 -34.60 0.25
N ALA A 276 -0.04 -35.11 -0.61
CA ALA A 276 -0.42 -35.84 -1.81
C ALA A 276 -1.14 -37.17 -1.48
N ALA A 277 -0.76 -37.82 -0.38
CA ALA A 277 -1.41 -39.04 0.11
C ALA A 277 -2.85 -38.80 0.64
N GLU A 278 -3.20 -37.56 1.01
CA GLU A 278 -4.53 -37.19 1.51
C GLU A 278 -5.38 -36.39 0.49
N ALA A 279 -4.75 -35.75 -0.50
CA ALA A 279 -5.42 -34.87 -1.47
C ALA A 279 -6.48 -35.57 -2.34
N ALA A 280 -7.44 -34.80 -2.86
CA ALA A 280 -8.44 -35.30 -3.80
C ALA A 280 -7.85 -35.47 -5.21
N PRO A 281 -8.35 -36.42 -6.03
CA PRO A 281 -7.99 -36.49 -7.46
C PRO A 281 -8.17 -35.16 -8.19
N GLY A 282 -7.26 -34.84 -9.10
CA GLY A 282 -7.19 -33.58 -9.85
C GLY A 282 -6.51 -32.41 -9.12
N THR A 283 -6.09 -32.60 -7.86
CA THR A 283 -5.44 -31.55 -7.05
C THR A 283 -4.02 -31.27 -7.55
N ARG A 284 -3.63 -29.98 -7.58
CA ARG A 284 -2.27 -29.51 -7.89
C ARG A 284 -1.61 -28.89 -6.68
N ILE A 285 -0.45 -29.41 -6.28
CA ILE A 285 0.32 -28.99 -5.11
C ILE A 285 1.70 -28.51 -5.57
N VAL A 286 2.12 -27.33 -5.11
CA VAL A 286 3.43 -26.74 -5.43
C VAL A 286 4.24 -26.55 -4.15
N GLY A 287 5.45 -27.10 -4.09
CA GLY A 287 6.43 -26.82 -3.05
C GLY A 287 7.57 -25.93 -3.52
N ILE A 288 8.08 -25.08 -2.63
CA ILE A 288 9.24 -24.23 -2.88
C ILE A 288 10.50 -24.88 -2.30
N PHE A 289 11.52 -25.12 -3.14
CA PHE A 289 12.78 -25.76 -2.73
C PHE A 289 13.95 -24.74 -2.75
N PRO A 290 14.32 -24.15 -1.59
CA PRO A 290 15.15 -22.95 -1.56
C PRO A 290 16.67 -23.18 -1.54
N ASP A 291 17.14 -24.38 -1.22
CA ASP A 291 18.54 -24.62 -0.85
C ASP A 291 19.15 -25.89 -1.49
N ARG A 292 20.45 -25.81 -1.79
CA ARG A 292 21.25 -26.90 -2.39
C ARG A 292 21.89 -27.78 -1.32
N GLY A 293 22.17 -29.04 -1.67
CA GLY A 293 22.81 -30.01 -0.79
C GLY A 293 24.31 -29.81 -0.55
N ASP A 294 25.01 -29.08 -1.42
CA ASP A 294 26.49 -28.96 -1.41
C ASP A 294 27.04 -28.43 -0.08
N ARG A 295 26.36 -27.46 0.53
CA ARG A 295 26.78 -26.88 1.82
C ARG A 295 26.52 -27.79 3.02
N TYR A 296 25.78 -28.89 2.84
CA TYR A 296 25.39 -29.81 3.90
C TYR A 296 26.07 -31.20 3.78
N ALA A 297 27.10 -31.31 2.95
CA ALA A 297 27.84 -32.57 2.74
C ALA A 297 28.35 -33.16 4.07
N ASP A 298 28.90 -32.33 4.94
CA ASP A 298 29.47 -32.75 6.24
C ASP A 298 28.44 -32.78 7.38
N THR A 299 27.16 -32.53 7.10
CA THR A 299 26.08 -32.50 8.10
C THR A 299 24.92 -33.42 7.71
N VAL A 300 23.98 -32.93 6.90
CA VAL A 300 22.79 -33.67 6.45
C VAL A 300 23.20 -34.96 5.73
N TYR A 301 24.23 -34.92 4.89
CA TYR A 301 24.70 -36.07 4.10
C TYR A 301 25.90 -36.81 4.72
N SER A 302 26.14 -36.65 6.02
CA SER A 302 27.25 -37.30 6.74
C SER A 302 26.76 -38.29 7.79
N GLU A 303 27.00 -39.58 7.56
CA GLU A 303 26.68 -40.65 8.53
C GLU A 303 27.39 -40.44 9.88
N GLU A 304 28.63 -39.92 9.87
CA GLU A 304 29.38 -39.57 11.09
C GLU A 304 28.66 -38.47 11.88
N HIS A 305 28.16 -37.44 11.20
CA HIS A 305 27.42 -36.36 11.84
C HIS A 305 26.12 -36.86 12.47
N TRP A 306 25.40 -37.77 11.79
CA TRP A 306 24.20 -38.41 12.30
C TRP A 306 24.47 -39.23 13.55
N ALA A 307 25.50 -40.08 13.53
CA ALA A 307 25.89 -40.90 14.67
C ALA A 307 26.33 -40.02 15.86
N GLY A 308 27.13 -38.98 15.60
CA GLY A 308 27.62 -38.05 16.61
C GLY A 308 26.52 -37.29 17.36
N HIS A 309 25.41 -36.97 16.67
CA HIS A 309 24.25 -36.30 17.25
C HIS A 309 23.09 -37.23 17.62
N ARG A 310 23.28 -38.55 17.45
CA ARG A 310 22.29 -39.59 17.77
C ARG A 310 20.92 -39.37 17.11
N LEU A 311 20.92 -38.94 15.84
CA LEU A 311 19.68 -38.58 15.14
C LEU A 311 18.70 -39.76 15.03
N GLU A 312 19.21 -40.99 14.90
CA GLU A 312 18.39 -42.21 14.89
C GLU A 312 17.59 -42.45 16.18
N GLN A 313 17.94 -41.78 17.28
CA GLN A 313 17.22 -41.88 18.57
C GLN A 313 16.07 -40.87 18.68
N LEU A 314 15.97 -39.91 17.76
CA LEU A 314 14.85 -38.95 17.74
C LEU A 314 13.56 -39.65 17.31
N PRO A 315 12.40 -39.27 17.87
CA PRO A 315 11.11 -39.85 17.49
C PRO A 315 10.81 -39.56 16.01
N VAL A 316 10.17 -40.50 15.32
CA VAL A 316 9.80 -40.36 13.91
C VAL A 316 8.36 -40.76 13.71
N ASN A 317 7.60 -39.91 13.03
CA ASN A 317 6.22 -40.19 12.68
C ASN A 317 6.08 -40.54 11.19
N PRO A 318 5.40 -41.65 10.83
CA PRO A 318 5.19 -42.02 9.42
C PRO A 318 4.21 -41.09 8.71
N ALA A 319 3.33 -40.41 9.46
CA ALA A 319 2.35 -39.42 9.01
C ALA A 319 2.28 -38.29 10.07
N PRO A 320 1.89 -37.06 9.71
CA PRO A 320 1.90 -35.95 10.66
C PRO A 320 0.86 -36.14 11.77
N GLU A 321 1.29 -36.04 13.02
CA GLU A 321 0.40 -36.04 14.18
C GLU A 321 -0.27 -34.67 14.36
N ALA A 322 -1.57 -34.66 14.68
CA ALA A 322 -2.25 -33.41 14.97
C ALA A 322 -1.90 -32.95 16.40
N VAL A 323 -1.36 -31.74 16.54
CA VAL A 323 -1.06 -31.14 17.86
C VAL A 323 -2.02 -30.00 18.16
N ALA A 324 -2.44 -29.88 19.42
CA ALA A 324 -3.30 -28.79 19.86
C ALA A 324 -2.49 -27.49 20.10
N PRO A 325 -3.12 -26.31 20.03
CA PRO A 325 -2.46 -25.06 20.45
C PRO A 325 -1.87 -25.16 21.86
N GLY A 326 -0.57 -24.87 22.00
CA GLY A 326 0.17 -24.96 23.26
C GLY A 326 0.80 -26.34 23.54
N GLU A 327 0.48 -27.36 22.75
CA GLU A 327 1.17 -28.65 22.79
C GLU A 327 2.51 -28.57 22.06
N THR A 328 3.54 -29.22 22.61
CA THR A 328 4.89 -29.19 22.03
C THR A 328 5.05 -30.31 20.99
N ALA A 329 5.36 -29.94 19.74
CA ALA A 329 5.71 -30.88 18.69
C ALA A 329 7.11 -31.47 18.94
N LEU A 330 7.25 -32.79 18.85
CA LEU A 330 8.53 -33.51 19.06
C LEU A 330 9.04 -34.27 17.81
N ALA A 331 8.12 -34.59 16.91
CA ALA A 331 8.34 -35.26 15.62
C ALA A 331 7.37 -34.67 14.59
N TRP A 332 7.20 -35.32 13.44
CA TRP A 332 6.39 -34.78 12.36
C TRP A 332 4.95 -34.57 12.83
N SER A 333 4.60 -33.30 12.93
CA SER A 333 3.34 -32.83 13.50
C SER A 333 2.72 -31.76 12.61
N ARG A 334 1.41 -31.55 12.73
CA ARG A 334 0.68 -30.50 12.02
C ARG A 334 -0.34 -29.79 12.92
N MET A 335 -0.62 -28.54 12.59
CA MET A 335 -1.67 -27.75 13.23
C MET A 335 -2.32 -26.81 12.21
N PRO A 336 -3.66 -26.83 12.05
CA PRO A 336 -4.38 -25.77 11.37
C PRO A 336 -4.14 -24.43 12.08
N LEU A 337 -3.74 -23.41 11.34
CA LEU A 337 -3.41 -22.12 11.94
C LEU A 337 -4.68 -21.25 12.00
N GLN A 338 -4.93 -20.69 13.18
CA GLN A 338 -5.94 -19.65 13.37
C GLN A 338 -5.24 -18.30 13.56
N VAL A 339 -5.88 -17.23 13.11
CA VAL A 339 -5.39 -15.87 13.37
C VAL A 339 -5.33 -15.67 14.88
N PRO A 340 -4.18 -15.25 15.45
CA PRO A 340 -4.07 -15.03 16.89
C PRO A 340 -5.12 -14.00 17.37
N GLN A 341 -5.84 -14.31 18.44
CA GLN A 341 -6.91 -13.44 18.94
C GLN A 341 -6.38 -12.11 19.47
N GLU A 342 -5.15 -12.10 19.97
CA GLU A 342 -4.44 -10.93 20.48
C GLU A 342 -3.83 -10.03 19.40
N LEU A 343 -3.93 -10.40 18.12
CA LEU A 343 -3.32 -9.67 17.02
C LEU A 343 -4.04 -8.33 16.80
N ARG A 344 -3.39 -7.24 17.23
CA ARG A 344 -3.87 -5.87 16.97
C ARG A 344 -3.68 -5.49 15.51
N ARG A 345 -4.78 -5.17 14.84
CA ARG A 345 -4.83 -4.80 13.43
C ARG A 345 -4.87 -3.28 13.27
N HIS A 346 -3.80 -2.71 12.75
CA HIS A 346 -3.60 -1.27 12.61
C HIS A 346 -4.03 -0.79 11.23
N LEU A 347 -4.76 0.33 11.20
CA LEU A 347 -5.07 1.06 9.97
C LEU A 347 -4.26 2.36 9.98
N LEU A 348 -3.30 2.45 9.07
CA LEU A 348 -2.40 3.59 8.99
C LEU A 348 -3.04 4.73 8.18
N PHE A 349 -2.99 5.95 8.71
CA PHE A 349 -3.38 7.18 8.04
C PHE A 349 -2.12 7.99 7.74
N VAL A 350 -1.79 8.19 6.47
CA VAL A 350 -0.70 9.09 6.06
C VAL A 350 -1.28 10.49 5.94
N GLU A 351 -1.13 11.27 6.99
CA GLU A 351 -1.73 12.59 7.14
C GLU A 351 -3.26 12.56 6.97
N SER A 352 -3.88 13.71 7.20
CA SER A 352 -5.32 13.88 7.06
C SER A 352 -5.63 15.23 6.43
N ASN A 353 -6.84 15.40 5.92
CA ASN A 353 -7.35 16.74 5.72
C ASN A 353 -7.47 17.47 7.08
N THR A 354 -7.35 18.79 7.05
CA THR A 354 -7.40 19.66 8.24
C THR A 354 -8.78 20.29 8.44
N THR A 355 -9.71 20.02 7.54
CA THR A 355 -11.08 20.54 7.56
C THR A 355 -12.07 19.39 7.38
N GLY A 356 -13.16 19.41 8.15
CA GLY A 356 -14.27 18.47 7.97
C GLY A 356 -13.99 17.05 8.49
N THR A 357 -13.81 16.10 7.57
CA THR A 357 -14.06 14.66 7.79
C THR A 357 -12.86 13.85 8.28
N GLY A 358 -11.66 14.44 8.35
CA GLY A 358 -10.42 13.73 8.69
C GLY A 358 -10.43 13.08 10.08
N MET A 359 -10.77 13.86 11.11
CA MET A 359 -10.88 13.34 12.48
C MET A 359 -12.03 12.34 12.63
N LEU A 360 -13.11 12.52 11.88
CA LEU A 360 -14.20 11.53 11.82
C LEU A 360 -13.70 10.19 11.24
N ALA A 361 -12.79 10.22 10.27
CA ALA A 361 -12.22 9.01 9.68
C ALA A 361 -11.43 8.20 10.70
N LEU A 362 -10.60 8.89 11.49
CA LEU A 362 -9.82 8.29 12.57
C LEU A 362 -10.74 7.69 13.64
N GLY A 363 -11.81 8.39 14.00
CA GLY A 363 -12.82 7.87 14.92
C GLY A 363 -13.53 6.62 14.39
N LEU A 364 -14.04 6.67 13.15
CA LEU A 364 -14.76 5.57 12.49
C LEU A 364 -13.91 4.32 12.31
N ALA A 365 -12.59 4.44 12.13
CA ALA A 365 -11.70 3.28 12.00
C ALA A 365 -11.80 2.32 13.21
N ARG A 366 -12.11 2.84 14.40
CA ARG A 366 -12.30 2.05 15.61
C ARG A 366 -13.57 1.20 15.57
N GLU A 367 -14.60 1.64 14.83
CA GLU A 367 -15.83 0.86 14.61
C GLU A 367 -15.58 -0.38 13.72
N LEU A 368 -14.44 -0.41 13.00
CA LEU A 368 -14.07 -1.49 12.07
C LEU A 368 -13.08 -2.49 12.68
N ASP A 369 -13.00 -2.58 14.01
CA ASP A 369 -12.10 -3.49 14.74
C ASP A 369 -10.63 -3.27 14.37
N THR A 370 -10.24 -2.00 14.22
CA THR A 370 -8.85 -1.61 13.96
C THR A 370 -8.34 -0.57 14.95
N VAL A 371 -7.02 -0.52 15.10
CA VAL A 371 -6.31 0.53 15.80
C VAL A 371 -5.89 1.61 14.79
N PRO A 372 -6.53 2.79 14.78
CA PRO A 372 -6.10 3.87 13.89
C PRO A 372 -4.75 4.43 14.34
N VAL A 373 -3.84 4.59 13.38
CA VAL A 373 -2.53 5.23 13.59
C VAL A 373 -2.39 6.37 12.60
N LEU A 374 -2.17 7.59 13.08
CA LEU A 374 -1.85 8.76 12.26
C LEU A 374 -0.33 8.94 12.15
N LEU A 375 0.19 8.79 10.93
CA LEU A 375 1.53 9.24 10.56
C LEU A 375 1.44 10.71 10.15
N THR A 376 2.10 11.59 10.87
CA THR A 376 2.06 13.05 10.61
C THR A 376 3.42 13.69 10.87
N ASN A 377 3.79 14.72 10.11
CA ASN A 377 4.97 15.54 10.45
C ASN A 377 4.66 16.65 11.48
N ASP A 378 3.38 16.96 11.70
CA ASP A 378 2.93 18.00 12.62
C ASP A 378 1.55 17.66 13.21
N PRO A 379 1.49 17.08 14.41
CA PRO A 379 0.23 16.79 15.10
C PRO A 379 -0.60 18.04 15.42
N ALA A 380 0.03 19.20 15.63
CA ALA A 380 -0.67 20.42 16.04
C ALA A 380 -1.60 20.97 14.95
N ARG A 381 -1.43 20.47 13.72
CA ARG A 381 -2.25 20.81 12.56
C ARG A 381 -3.70 20.31 12.66
N TYR A 382 -3.95 19.33 13.51
CA TYR A 382 -5.23 18.62 13.57
C TYR A 382 -5.98 18.96 14.86
N ALA A 383 -6.92 19.91 14.78
CA ALA A 383 -7.86 20.18 15.86
C ALA A 383 -8.77 18.96 16.11
N GLY A 384 -8.96 18.58 17.37
CA GLY A 384 -9.79 17.41 17.71
C GLY A 384 -9.05 16.05 17.65
N LEU A 385 -7.72 16.06 17.46
CA LEU A 385 -6.94 14.83 17.29
C LEU A 385 -6.95 13.93 18.54
N GLN A 386 -6.90 14.52 19.74
CA GLN A 386 -6.86 13.76 20.99
C GLN A 386 -8.16 12.97 21.21
N GLU A 387 -9.29 13.54 20.78
CA GLU A 387 -10.64 12.99 20.90
C GLU A 387 -10.85 11.76 20.01
N THR A 388 -10.07 11.61 18.94
CA THR A 388 -10.13 10.42 18.06
C THR A 388 -9.64 9.16 18.79
N GLY A 389 -8.71 9.31 19.74
CA GLY A 389 -8.03 8.21 20.40
C GLY A 389 -7.10 7.41 19.48
N CYS A 390 -6.69 7.95 18.32
CA CYS A 390 -5.71 7.31 17.47
C CYS A 390 -4.31 7.37 18.06
N GLU A 391 -3.47 6.39 17.73
CA GLU A 391 -2.03 6.50 17.96
C GLU A 391 -1.45 7.53 17.00
N VAL A 392 -0.51 8.37 17.47
CA VAL A 392 0.14 9.39 16.64
C VAL A 392 1.63 9.10 16.56
N ILE A 393 2.15 8.93 15.36
CA ILE A 393 3.57 8.74 15.10
C ILE A 393 4.07 9.92 14.28
N VAL A 394 5.03 10.66 14.85
CA VAL A 394 5.64 11.80 14.19
C VAL A 394 6.79 11.35 13.30
N CYS A 395 6.69 11.60 12.00
CA CYS A 395 7.72 11.30 11.00
C CYS A 395 7.65 12.25 9.80
N ASP A 396 8.69 12.31 8.97
CA ASP A 396 8.63 13.08 7.72
C ASP A 396 7.74 12.38 6.68
N THR A 397 6.49 12.78 6.62
CA THR A 397 5.48 12.25 5.69
C THR A 397 5.70 12.67 4.24
N ASN A 398 6.58 13.64 3.98
CA ASN A 398 6.98 14.02 2.62
C ASN A 398 8.11 13.14 2.06
N SER A 399 8.71 12.28 2.90
CA SER A 399 9.80 11.38 2.53
C SER A 399 9.30 9.92 2.49
N GLN A 400 9.24 9.36 1.27
CA GLN A 400 8.93 7.93 1.09
C GLN A 400 9.90 6.99 1.85
N PRO A 401 11.23 7.22 1.83
CA PRO A 401 12.15 6.45 2.66
C PRO A 401 11.82 6.51 4.15
N GLU A 402 11.48 7.69 4.68
CA GLU A 402 11.21 7.86 6.11
C GLU A 402 9.89 7.22 6.52
N LEU A 403 8.86 7.29 5.68
CA LEU A 403 7.61 6.55 5.87
C LEU A 403 7.85 5.04 5.91
N ARG A 404 8.60 4.48 4.94
CA ARG A 404 8.93 3.05 4.92
C ARG A 404 9.71 2.64 6.17
N ARG A 405 10.73 3.42 6.54
CA ARG A 405 11.52 3.20 7.75
C ARG A 405 10.65 3.20 9.01
N THR A 406 9.81 4.22 9.17
CA THR A 406 8.90 4.36 10.33
C THR A 406 7.99 3.14 10.45
N VAL A 407 7.39 2.70 9.35
CA VAL A 407 6.50 1.52 9.34
C VAL A 407 7.28 0.24 9.68
N GLN A 408 8.45 0.02 9.08
CA GLN A 408 9.32 -1.14 9.35
C GLN A 408 9.78 -1.19 10.82
N GLU A 409 10.10 -0.04 11.42
CA GLU A 409 10.56 0.04 12.81
C GLU A 409 9.42 -0.22 13.81
N ARG A 410 8.19 0.20 13.50
CA ARG A 410 7.08 0.20 14.45
C ARG A 410 6.18 -1.03 14.39
N PHE A 411 6.01 -1.63 13.20
CA PHE A 411 4.98 -2.67 13.01
C PHE A 411 5.56 -3.99 12.50
N ARG A 412 4.92 -5.09 12.88
CA ARG A 412 5.02 -6.37 12.17
C ARG A 412 4.05 -6.38 11.00
N ARG A 413 4.36 -7.14 9.96
CA ARG A 413 3.52 -7.22 8.76
C ARG A 413 2.10 -7.71 9.08
N GLU A 414 1.98 -8.73 9.91
CA GLU A 414 0.68 -9.27 10.35
C GLU A 414 -0.19 -8.27 11.14
N GLU A 415 0.42 -7.22 11.72
CA GLU A 415 -0.31 -6.19 12.46
C GLU A 415 -0.91 -5.12 11.56
N LEU A 416 -0.55 -5.08 10.27
CA LEU A 416 -1.00 -4.05 9.34
C LEU A 416 -2.21 -4.53 8.55
N ALA A 417 -3.34 -3.85 8.75
CA ALA A 417 -4.62 -4.16 8.09
C ALA A 417 -4.82 -3.34 6.81
N GLY A 418 -4.33 -2.10 6.79
CA GLY A 418 -4.51 -1.19 5.65
C GLY A 418 -3.71 0.10 5.81
N VAL A 419 -3.64 0.87 4.73
CA VAL A 419 -3.10 2.23 4.72
C VAL A 419 -4.02 3.13 3.89
N THR A 420 -4.30 4.33 4.38
CA THR A 420 -5.22 5.28 3.75
C THR A 420 -4.81 6.73 4.04
N THR A 421 -5.53 7.67 3.46
CA THR A 421 -5.44 9.10 3.77
C THR A 421 -6.75 9.79 3.43
N THR A 422 -7.06 10.89 4.09
CA THR A 422 -8.13 11.81 3.69
C THR A 422 -7.60 13.06 2.99
N SER A 423 -6.28 13.15 2.77
CA SER A 423 -5.62 14.30 2.14
C SER A 423 -5.21 14.03 0.70
N ASP A 424 -5.56 14.94 -0.22
CA ASP A 424 -5.14 14.95 -1.63
C ASP A 424 -3.65 14.75 -1.83
N PHE A 425 -2.85 15.49 -1.05
CA PHE A 425 -1.40 15.54 -1.22
C PHE A 425 -0.70 14.20 -0.93
N TYR A 426 -1.34 13.34 -0.13
CA TYR A 426 -0.72 12.11 0.37
C TYR A 426 -1.28 10.84 -0.27
N VAL A 427 -2.24 10.93 -1.21
CA VAL A 427 -2.72 9.75 -1.95
C VAL A 427 -1.57 9.03 -2.69
N PRO A 428 -0.61 9.72 -3.34
CA PRO A 428 0.56 9.05 -3.93
C PRO A 428 1.40 8.30 -2.90
N ALA A 429 1.55 8.88 -1.70
CA ALA A 429 2.33 8.27 -0.63
C ALA A 429 1.67 6.99 -0.11
N VAL A 430 0.35 7.01 0.04
CA VAL A 430 -0.46 5.83 0.39
C VAL A 430 -0.38 4.75 -0.67
N ALA A 431 -0.46 5.10 -1.96
CA ALA A 431 -0.35 4.12 -3.05
C ALA A 431 1.00 3.40 -3.04
N SER A 432 2.09 4.14 -2.83
CA SER A 432 3.45 3.57 -2.70
C SER A 432 3.58 2.65 -1.49
N LEU A 433 3.08 3.07 -0.32
CA LEU A 433 3.10 2.23 0.88
C LEU A 433 2.23 0.99 0.75
N ALA A 434 1.03 1.11 0.18
CA ALA A 434 0.12 0.00 -0.04
C ALA A 434 0.77 -1.05 -0.94
N ARG A 435 1.35 -0.63 -2.07
CA ARG A 435 2.09 -1.52 -2.98
C ARG A 435 3.25 -2.20 -2.27
N TRP A 436 4.08 -1.43 -1.57
CA TRP A 436 5.25 -1.94 -0.85
C TRP A 436 4.87 -3.02 0.17
N LEU A 437 3.84 -2.77 0.97
CA LEU A 437 3.33 -3.70 1.99
C LEU A 437 2.47 -4.84 1.41
N GLY A 438 2.05 -4.76 0.14
CA GLY A 438 1.06 -5.66 -0.44
C GLY A 438 -0.29 -5.57 0.27
N LEU A 439 -0.73 -4.35 0.56
CA LEU A 439 -2.05 -4.01 1.08
C LEU A 439 -2.95 -3.50 -0.06
N PRO A 440 -4.28 -3.51 0.12
CA PRO A 440 -5.21 -2.91 -0.84
C PRO A 440 -4.84 -1.45 -1.14
N GLY A 441 -4.77 -1.09 -2.42
CA GLY A 441 -4.49 0.27 -2.86
C GLY A 441 -4.64 0.44 -4.38
N ASN A 442 -4.73 1.69 -4.82
CA ASN A 442 -4.64 2.00 -6.25
C ASN A 442 -3.19 1.83 -6.76
N PRO A 443 -3.00 1.50 -8.05
CA PRO A 443 -1.69 1.57 -8.67
C PRO A 443 -1.07 2.96 -8.53
N GLU A 444 0.23 3.04 -8.21
CA GLU A 444 0.96 4.30 -8.06
C GLU A 444 0.84 5.17 -9.32
N GLU A 445 0.92 4.54 -10.49
CA GLU A 445 0.85 5.23 -11.78
C GLU A 445 -0.54 5.83 -12.03
N ALA A 446 -1.60 5.18 -11.56
CA ALA A 446 -2.97 5.68 -11.68
C ALA A 446 -3.18 6.92 -10.79
N VAL A 447 -2.71 6.87 -9.54
CA VAL A 447 -2.78 8.00 -8.62
C VAL A 447 -1.93 9.18 -9.11
N ALA A 448 -0.72 8.91 -9.59
CA ALA A 448 0.15 9.93 -10.17
C ALA A 448 -0.50 10.62 -11.37
N ARG A 449 -1.13 9.84 -12.27
CA ARG A 449 -1.90 10.38 -13.40
C ARG A 449 -3.03 11.30 -12.95
N CYS A 450 -3.79 10.95 -11.91
CA CYS A 450 -4.87 11.81 -11.43
C CYS A 450 -4.38 13.08 -10.73
N ARG A 451 -3.20 13.05 -10.08
CA ARG A 451 -2.61 14.22 -9.42
C ARG A 451 -1.92 15.19 -10.39
N ASP A 452 -1.46 14.69 -11.54
CA ASP A 452 -0.99 15.52 -12.66
C ASP A 452 -2.13 15.76 -13.66
N LYS A 453 -2.78 16.93 -13.57
CA LYS A 453 -3.87 17.31 -14.48
C LYS A 453 -3.45 17.22 -15.94
N ALA A 454 -2.22 17.57 -16.30
CA ALA A 454 -1.75 17.46 -17.68
C ALA A 454 -1.63 16.00 -18.14
N GLY A 455 -1.08 15.14 -17.29
CA GLY A 455 -1.02 13.70 -17.50
C GLY A 455 -2.42 13.07 -17.64
N LEU A 456 -3.36 13.45 -16.77
CA LEU A 456 -4.76 13.03 -16.86
C LEU A 456 -5.38 13.46 -18.18
N ARG A 457 -5.22 14.73 -18.58
CA ARG A 457 -5.77 15.24 -19.84
C ARG A 457 -5.28 14.45 -21.06
N ARG A 458 -3.99 14.16 -21.13
CA ARG A 458 -3.44 13.33 -22.22
C ARG A 458 -4.03 11.92 -22.23
N THR A 459 -4.26 11.36 -21.05
CA THR A 459 -4.84 10.01 -20.88
C THR A 459 -6.28 9.97 -21.37
N LEU A 460 -7.12 10.92 -20.92
CA LEU A 460 -8.51 11.03 -21.33
C LEU A 460 -8.66 11.30 -22.83
N HIS A 461 -7.78 12.14 -23.40
CA HIS A 461 -7.77 12.39 -24.85
C HIS A 461 -7.54 11.11 -25.65
N ARG A 462 -6.56 10.29 -25.26
CA ARG A 462 -6.28 8.99 -25.93
C ARG A 462 -7.43 8.00 -25.80
N ALA A 463 -8.18 8.06 -24.70
CA ALA A 463 -9.35 7.23 -24.45
C ALA A 463 -10.63 7.76 -25.12
N GLY A 464 -10.59 8.92 -25.77
CA GLY A 464 -11.77 9.55 -26.36
C GLY A 464 -12.77 10.10 -25.33
N VAL A 465 -12.35 10.27 -24.08
CA VAL A 465 -13.20 10.84 -23.02
C VAL A 465 -13.26 12.36 -23.20
N ARG A 466 -14.48 12.91 -23.26
CA ARG A 466 -14.73 14.33 -23.44
C ARG A 466 -14.19 15.14 -22.26
N GLN A 467 -13.51 16.24 -22.58
CA GLN A 467 -12.83 17.13 -21.62
C GLN A 467 -12.53 18.47 -22.31
N PRO A 468 -12.16 19.53 -21.57
CA PRO A 468 -11.69 20.78 -22.16
C PRO A 468 -10.47 20.59 -23.07
N ARG A 469 -10.37 21.38 -24.15
CA ARG A 469 -9.09 21.54 -24.84
C ARG A 469 -8.07 22.18 -23.90
N PHE A 470 -6.82 21.77 -23.99
CA PHE A 470 -5.79 22.18 -23.05
C PHE A 470 -4.40 22.31 -23.70
N GLU A 471 -3.59 23.18 -23.13
CA GLU A 471 -2.17 23.36 -23.42
C GLU A 471 -1.39 23.39 -22.11
N VAL A 472 -0.15 22.87 -22.13
CA VAL A 472 0.73 22.84 -20.96
C VAL A 472 1.89 23.79 -21.19
N VAL A 473 2.12 24.68 -20.23
CA VAL A 473 3.14 25.72 -20.30
C VAL A 473 4.06 25.62 -19.09
N THR A 474 5.37 25.53 -19.33
CA THR A 474 6.41 25.52 -18.27
C THR A 474 7.17 26.84 -18.18
N GLU A 475 6.95 27.76 -19.11
CA GLU A 475 7.59 29.07 -19.18
C GLU A 475 6.58 30.12 -19.62
N ALA A 476 6.55 31.28 -18.97
CA ALA A 476 5.58 32.33 -19.25
C ALA A 476 5.54 32.78 -20.73
N ALA A 477 6.68 32.72 -21.44
CA ALA A 477 6.77 33.04 -22.86
C ALA A 477 5.89 32.15 -23.76
N GLY A 478 5.51 30.94 -23.30
CA GLY A 478 4.64 30.03 -24.02
C GLY A 478 3.14 30.33 -23.92
N VAL A 479 2.72 31.22 -23.01
CA VAL A 479 1.30 31.44 -22.68
C VAL A 479 0.53 32.05 -23.84
N ALA A 480 1.08 33.09 -24.49
CA ALA A 480 0.41 33.74 -25.63
C ALA A 480 0.10 32.75 -26.78
N ALA A 481 1.03 31.84 -27.05
CA ALA A 481 0.84 30.79 -28.06
C ALA A 481 -0.22 29.76 -27.63
N ALA A 482 -0.25 29.39 -26.35
CA ALA A 482 -1.27 28.52 -25.78
C ALA A 482 -2.68 29.16 -25.85
N VAL A 483 -2.81 30.41 -25.42
CA VAL A 483 -4.07 31.19 -25.49
C VAL A 483 -4.57 31.28 -26.93
N THR A 484 -3.68 31.47 -27.90
CA THR A 484 -4.05 31.51 -29.33
C THR A 484 -4.65 30.19 -29.81
N ARG A 485 -4.13 29.04 -29.36
CA ARG A 485 -4.64 27.71 -29.75
C ARG A 485 -5.93 27.33 -29.03
N ILE A 486 -6.06 27.71 -27.75
CA ILE A 486 -7.21 27.39 -26.92
C ILE A 486 -8.39 28.34 -27.19
N GLY A 487 -8.13 29.63 -27.30
CA GLY A 487 -9.14 30.69 -27.39
C GLY A 487 -9.48 31.31 -26.03
N LEU A 488 -10.16 32.47 -26.07
CA LEU A 488 -10.59 33.21 -24.88
C LEU A 488 -12.13 33.20 -24.75
N PRO A 489 -12.67 33.27 -23.52
CA PRO A 489 -11.94 33.23 -22.25
C PRO A 489 -11.35 31.84 -21.98
N CYS A 490 -10.23 31.78 -21.25
CA CYS A 490 -9.55 30.53 -20.90
C CYS A 490 -9.35 30.41 -19.39
N VAL A 491 -9.20 29.18 -18.89
CA VAL A 491 -8.87 28.92 -17.48
C VAL A 491 -7.38 28.65 -17.35
N VAL A 492 -6.70 29.37 -16.47
CA VAL A 492 -5.27 29.20 -16.17
C VAL A 492 -5.11 28.67 -14.75
N LYS A 493 -4.47 27.51 -14.59
CA LYS A 493 -4.34 26.81 -13.30
C LYS A 493 -3.06 25.97 -13.17
N PRO A 494 -2.59 25.66 -11.95
CA PRO A 494 -1.49 24.71 -11.75
C PRO A 494 -1.87 23.30 -12.16
N VAL A 495 -0.89 22.48 -12.56
CA VAL A 495 -1.13 21.08 -12.95
C VAL A 495 -1.31 20.14 -11.75
N ASP A 496 -0.82 20.51 -10.56
CA ASP A 496 -0.62 19.59 -9.43
C ASP A 496 -1.19 20.08 -8.09
N ASP A 497 -1.85 21.23 -8.02
CA ASP A 497 -2.44 21.75 -6.78
C ASP A 497 -3.89 21.26 -6.55
N SER A 498 -4.50 21.62 -5.42
CA SER A 498 -5.85 21.23 -4.99
C SER A 498 -6.68 22.41 -4.46
N GLY A 499 -8.00 22.20 -4.29
CA GLY A 499 -8.89 23.16 -3.62
C GLY A 499 -9.15 24.47 -4.38
N SER A 500 -9.07 24.43 -5.71
CA SER A 500 -9.18 25.59 -6.61
C SER A 500 -8.14 26.69 -6.34
N THR A 501 -7.04 26.34 -5.70
CA THR A 501 -5.91 27.23 -5.45
C THR A 501 -5.27 27.63 -6.78
N ASN A 502 -5.09 28.94 -6.98
CA ASN A 502 -4.52 29.52 -8.21
C ASN A 502 -5.25 29.14 -9.51
N VAL A 503 -6.58 28.97 -9.46
CA VAL A 503 -7.43 28.83 -10.66
C VAL A 503 -8.04 30.18 -11.02
N LEU A 504 -7.86 30.64 -12.26
CA LEU A 504 -8.39 31.93 -12.73
C LEU A 504 -9.02 31.82 -14.11
N LEU A 505 -10.20 32.43 -14.30
CA LEU A 505 -10.74 32.71 -15.63
C LEU A 505 -10.09 33.98 -16.20
N CYS A 506 -9.41 33.83 -17.33
CA CYS A 506 -8.70 34.91 -18.01
C CYS A 506 -9.49 35.33 -19.25
N ALA A 507 -9.93 36.59 -19.26
CA ALA A 507 -10.65 37.19 -20.38
C ALA A 507 -9.72 37.67 -21.51
N ASP A 508 -8.45 37.88 -21.20
CA ASP A 508 -7.41 38.33 -22.12
C ASP A 508 -6.06 37.63 -21.86
N GLU A 509 -5.17 37.70 -22.85
CA GLU A 509 -3.83 37.10 -22.81
C GLU A 509 -2.94 37.69 -21.70
N PRO A 510 -2.87 39.02 -21.48
CA PRO A 510 -2.06 39.58 -20.40
C PRO A 510 -2.43 39.04 -19.02
N THR A 511 -3.74 38.86 -18.75
CA THR A 511 -4.22 38.26 -17.50
C THR A 511 -3.81 36.79 -17.39
N ALA A 512 -3.88 36.04 -18.48
CA ALA A 512 -3.43 34.64 -18.53
C ALA A 512 -1.93 34.53 -18.24
N THR A 513 -1.11 35.38 -18.86
CA THR A 513 0.34 35.42 -18.67
C THR A 513 0.72 35.78 -17.24
N ALA A 514 0.11 36.82 -16.66
CA ALA A 514 0.36 37.20 -15.27
C ALA A 514 -0.02 36.09 -14.26
N GLN A 515 -1.12 35.36 -14.52
CA GLN A 515 -1.49 34.22 -13.68
C GLN A 515 -0.49 33.05 -13.82
N ALA A 516 -0.05 32.75 -15.04
CA ALA A 516 0.94 31.71 -15.28
C ALA A 516 2.27 32.03 -14.59
N GLU A 517 2.77 33.26 -14.69
CA GLU A 517 3.98 33.71 -14.00
C GLU A 517 3.89 33.50 -12.50
N ARG A 518 2.74 33.86 -11.89
CA ARG A 518 2.49 33.64 -10.47
C ARG A 518 2.58 32.16 -10.11
N ILE A 519 1.95 31.28 -10.88
CA ILE A 519 1.97 29.84 -10.64
C ILE A 519 3.40 29.28 -10.78
N LEU A 520 4.13 29.65 -11.83
CA LEU A 520 5.50 29.18 -12.12
C LEU A 520 6.53 29.64 -11.06
N ALA A 521 6.25 30.75 -10.37
CA ALA A 521 7.06 31.27 -9.27
C ALA A 521 6.87 30.50 -7.95
N ILE A 522 5.76 29.77 -7.77
CA ILE A 522 5.52 28.95 -6.58
C ILE A 522 6.34 27.67 -6.69
N THR A 523 7.33 27.50 -5.81
CA THR A 523 8.22 26.33 -5.80
C THR A 523 7.80 25.25 -4.82
N THR A 524 7.01 25.58 -3.81
CA THR A 524 6.49 24.65 -2.80
C THR A 524 5.01 24.90 -2.53
N ASN A 525 4.26 23.83 -2.26
CA ASN A 525 2.86 23.90 -1.89
C ASN A 525 2.67 24.09 -0.36
N VAL A 526 1.41 24.16 0.07
CA VAL A 526 1.03 24.35 1.49
C VAL A 526 1.46 23.21 2.43
N ARG A 527 1.91 22.07 1.89
CA ARG A 527 2.49 20.94 2.64
C ARG A 527 4.01 20.92 2.59
N GLY A 528 4.64 21.94 2.02
CA GLY A 528 6.10 22.02 1.86
C GLY A 528 6.65 21.07 0.80
N MET A 529 5.79 20.49 -0.05
CA MET A 529 6.22 19.63 -1.16
C MET A 529 6.57 20.48 -2.38
N PRO A 530 7.54 20.07 -3.22
CA PRO A 530 7.85 20.77 -4.46
C PRO A 530 6.64 20.75 -5.41
N THR A 531 6.42 21.86 -6.11
CA THR A 531 5.42 21.94 -7.19
C THR A 531 6.02 21.47 -8.52
N ALA A 532 5.17 21.10 -9.47
CA ALA A 532 5.55 20.75 -10.83
C ALA A 532 6.05 21.97 -11.63
N ARG A 533 5.76 23.18 -11.16
CA ARG A 533 6.09 24.46 -11.84
C ARG A 533 5.65 24.43 -13.30
N ALA A 534 4.41 23.99 -13.52
CA ALA A 534 3.78 23.92 -14.81
C ALA A 534 2.33 24.41 -14.72
N VAL A 535 1.87 25.02 -15.80
CA VAL A 535 0.59 25.68 -15.92
C VAL A 535 -0.24 24.99 -17.00
N LEU A 536 -1.51 24.82 -16.72
CA LEU A 536 -2.50 24.35 -17.66
C LEU A 536 -3.34 25.55 -18.13
N VAL A 537 -3.39 25.76 -19.44
CA VAL A 537 -4.27 26.74 -20.10
C VAL A 537 -5.39 25.95 -20.77
N GLU A 538 -6.62 26.13 -20.33
CA GLU A 538 -7.77 25.32 -20.76
C GLU A 538 -8.90 26.15 -21.35
N GLU A 539 -9.66 25.50 -22.23
CA GLU A 539 -10.94 26.00 -22.70
C GLU A 539 -11.90 26.20 -21.52
N TYR A 540 -12.55 27.37 -21.47
CA TYR A 540 -13.62 27.60 -20.51
C TYR A 540 -14.93 26.99 -21.02
N LEU A 541 -15.38 25.92 -20.38
CA LEU A 541 -16.68 25.30 -20.67
C LEU A 541 -17.77 26.02 -19.87
N ASP A 542 -18.50 26.96 -20.47
CA ASP A 542 -19.59 27.67 -19.80
C ASP A 542 -20.86 26.80 -19.70
N ALA A 543 -20.92 25.97 -18.67
CA ALA A 543 -21.94 24.94 -18.50
C ALA A 543 -22.16 24.60 -17.02
N PRO A 544 -23.34 24.07 -16.65
CA PRO A 544 -23.62 23.62 -15.28
C PRO A 544 -22.59 22.60 -14.80
N GLU A 545 -22.17 22.75 -13.55
CA GLU A 545 -21.13 21.93 -12.93
C GLU A 545 -21.73 20.91 -11.96
N TYR A 546 -21.22 19.69 -12.05
CA TYR A 546 -21.59 18.56 -11.21
C TYR A 546 -20.33 17.92 -10.65
N SER A 547 -20.52 17.15 -9.60
CA SER A 547 -19.56 16.14 -9.17
C SER A 547 -20.21 14.79 -9.08
N VAL A 548 -19.43 13.76 -9.38
CA VAL A 548 -19.89 12.37 -9.47
C VAL A 548 -19.07 11.55 -8.50
N GLU A 549 -19.74 11.02 -7.50
CA GLU A 549 -19.12 10.23 -6.44
C GLU A 549 -19.16 8.77 -6.83
N MET A 550 -18.02 8.25 -7.28
CA MET A 550 -17.89 6.85 -7.67
C MET A 550 -17.15 6.07 -6.60
N PHE A 551 -17.36 4.77 -6.59
CA PHE A 551 -16.67 3.83 -5.73
C PHE A 551 -16.21 2.62 -6.53
N THR A 552 -14.91 2.30 -6.47
CA THR A 552 -14.33 1.15 -7.17
C THR A 552 -13.76 0.13 -6.19
N TRP A 553 -13.98 -1.15 -6.44
CA TRP A 553 -13.35 -2.28 -5.74
C TRP A 553 -13.33 -3.50 -6.66
N ASP A 554 -12.82 -4.65 -6.17
CA ASP A 554 -12.72 -5.89 -6.97
C ASP A 554 -14.07 -6.37 -7.56
N GLY A 555 -15.20 -5.90 -7.03
CA GLY A 555 -16.55 -6.22 -7.53
C GLY A 555 -17.10 -5.26 -8.58
N GLY A 556 -16.38 -4.18 -8.92
CA GLY A 556 -16.77 -3.23 -9.96
C GLY A 556 -16.68 -1.76 -9.54
N THR A 557 -17.25 -0.89 -10.39
CA THR A 557 -17.29 0.56 -10.20
C THR A 557 -18.75 1.04 -10.18
N GLU A 558 -19.20 1.54 -9.03
CA GLU A 558 -20.57 1.98 -8.77
C GLU A 558 -20.63 3.50 -8.60
N CYS A 559 -21.69 4.13 -9.11
CA CYS A 559 -21.99 5.53 -8.85
C CYS A 559 -22.86 5.64 -7.60
N VAL A 560 -22.35 6.30 -6.56
CA VAL A 560 -23.10 6.57 -5.35
C VAL A 560 -24.11 7.69 -5.59
N GLY A 561 -23.74 8.69 -6.39
CA GLY A 561 -24.66 9.69 -6.90
C GLY A 561 -23.96 10.89 -7.49
N ILE A 562 -24.77 11.82 -7.99
CA ILE A 562 -24.33 13.04 -8.65
C ILE A 562 -24.75 14.21 -7.77
N THR A 563 -23.81 15.10 -7.47
CA THR A 563 -24.04 16.32 -6.70
C THR A 563 -24.01 17.52 -7.63
N ALA A 564 -25.06 18.36 -7.60
CA ALA A 564 -25.06 19.63 -8.33
C ALA A 564 -24.19 20.64 -7.58
N LYS A 565 -23.30 21.35 -8.28
CA LYS A 565 -22.39 22.34 -7.69
C LYS A 565 -22.71 23.74 -8.21
N SER A 566 -22.80 24.72 -7.31
CA SER A 566 -22.89 26.14 -7.66
C SER A 566 -21.63 26.87 -7.21
N VAL A 567 -21.04 27.63 -8.14
CA VAL A 567 -19.81 28.38 -7.96
C VAL A 567 -20.06 29.87 -8.04
N THR A 568 -19.17 30.66 -7.44
CA THR A 568 -19.16 32.12 -7.64
C THR A 568 -18.89 32.46 -9.11
N GLY A 569 -19.32 33.64 -9.54
CA GLY A 569 -19.04 34.15 -10.88
C GLY A 569 -17.59 34.59 -11.08
N ALA A 570 -17.25 34.99 -12.30
CA ALA A 570 -15.91 35.41 -12.69
C ALA A 570 -15.30 36.48 -11.74
N PRO A 571 -13.97 36.45 -11.50
CA PRO A 571 -12.98 35.57 -12.14
C PRO A 571 -12.65 34.28 -11.36
N HIS A 572 -13.26 34.07 -10.18
CA HIS A 572 -12.99 32.93 -9.30
C HIS A 572 -14.20 31.99 -9.21
N PHE A 573 -13.96 30.67 -9.21
CA PHE A 573 -15.02 29.65 -9.16
C PHE A 573 -15.11 29.00 -7.78
N VAL A 574 -15.36 29.79 -6.74
CA VAL A 574 -15.49 29.27 -5.37
C VAL A 574 -16.86 28.64 -5.21
N GLU A 575 -16.91 27.34 -4.89
CA GLU A 575 -18.19 26.68 -4.67
C GLU A 575 -18.85 27.23 -3.40
N HIS A 576 -20.11 27.65 -3.54
CA HIS A 576 -20.90 28.26 -2.47
C HIS A 576 -22.14 27.43 -2.12
N ARG A 577 -22.56 26.49 -2.98
CA ARG A 577 -23.71 25.61 -2.72
C ARG A 577 -23.53 24.24 -3.37
N HIS A 578 -24.02 23.21 -2.69
CA HIS A 578 -24.19 21.87 -3.26
C HIS A 578 -25.60 21.33 -2.99
N LEU A 579 -26.09 20.49 -3.89
CA LEU A 579 -27.35 19.76 -3.74
C LEU A 579 -27.16 18.29 -4.17
N PHE A 580 -27.53 17.36 -3.30
CA PHE A 580 -27.43 15.93 -3.53
C PHE A 580 -28.76 15.21 -3.22
N PRO A 581 -29.20 14.26 -4.07
CA PRO A 581 -28.74 14.08 -5.44
C PRO A 581 -29.11 15.30 -6.30
N ALA A 582 -28.42 15.47 -7.44
CA ALA A 582 -28.75 16.47 -8.44
C ALA A 582 -30.10 16.16 -9.10
N ASP A 583 -30.91 17.19 -9.34
CA ASP A 583 -32.18 17.07 -10.06
C ASP A 583 -31.91 16.95 -11.57
N LEU A 584 -31.74 15.72 -12.04
CA LEU A 584 -31.37 15.37 -13.41
C LEU A 584 -32.31 14.33 -13.99
N PRO A 585 -32.70 14.44 -15.28
CA PRO A 585 -33.35 13.34 -15.99
C PRO A 585 -32.46 12.08 -15.98
N ALA A 586 -33.07 10.91 -15.78
CA ALA A 586 -32.33 9.64 -15.70
C ALA A 586 -31.36 9.38 -16.87
N PRO A 587 -31.70 9.66 -18.15
CA PRO A 587 -30.76 9.48 -19.26
C PRO A 587 -29.51 10.37 -19.15
N VAL A 588 -29.67 11.60 -18.64
CA VAL A 588 -28.56 12.55 -18.46
C VAL A 588 -27.66 12.10 -17.30
N ALA A 589 -28.26 11.66 -16.18
CA ALA A 589 -27.50 11.10 -15.07
C ALA A 589 -26.71 9.85 -15.49
N GLN A 590 -27.30 9.01 -16.34
CA GLN A 590 -26.63 7.83 -16.90
C GLN A 590 -25.45 8.21 -17.80
N GLU A 591 -25.63 9.18 -18.72
CA GLU A 591 -24.55 9.67 -19.59
C GLU A 591 -23.35 10.21 -18.78
N ILE A 592 -23.62 11.04 -17.76
CA ILE A 592 -22.59 11.56 -16.86
C ILE A 592 -21.86 10.42 -16.16
N THR A 593 -22.61 9.45 -15.63
CA THR A 593 -22.05 8.30 -14.91
C THR A 593 -21.17 7.43 -15.83
N GLU A 594 -21.61 7.16 -17.05
CA GLU A 594 -20.86 6.36 -18.02
C GLU A 594 -19.60 7.07 -18.50
N THR A 595 -19.67 8.38 -18.72
CA THR A 595 -18.52 9.22 -19.05
C THR A 595 -17.46 9.16 -17.94
N VAL A 596 -17.88 9.31 -16.68
CA VAL A 596 -16.97 9.22 -15.53
C VAL A 596 -16.40 7.82 -15.39
N ARG A 597 -17.21 6.76 -15.55
CA ARG A 597 -16.72 5.38 -15.52
C ARG A 597 -15.62 5.14 -16.56
N SER A 598 -15.83 5.57 -17.81
CA SER A 598 -14.82 5.48 -18.87
C SER A 598 -13.55 6.26 -18.52
N ALA A 599 -13.68 7.40 -17.84
CA ALA A 599 -12.56 8.22 -17.40
C ALA A 599 -11.74 7.53 -16.28
N LEU A 600 -12.41 6.88 -15.32
CA LEU A 600 -11.77 6.11 -14.25
C LEU A 600 -11.04 4.88 -14.79
N ASP A 601 -11.65 4.17 -15.74
CA ASP A 601 -11.04 3.03 -16.43
C ASP A 601 -9.79 3.46 -17.19
N ALA A 602 -9.85 4.58 -17.92
CA ALA A 602 -8.70 5.15 -18.62
C ALA A 602 -7.59 5.62 -17.67
N ALA A 603 -7.95 6.21 -16.53
CA ALA A 603 -6.99 6.59 -15.49
C ALA A 603 -6.35 5.38 -14.79
N GLY A 604 -7.04 4.23 -14.80
CA GLY A 604 -6.60 2.98 -14.18
C GLY A 604 -6.88 2.92 -12.69
N ILE A 605 -7.92 3.61 -12.21
CA ILE A 605 -8.37 3.51 -10.81
C ILE A 605 -8.98 2.13 -10.56
N ARG A 606 -8.63 1.52 -9.42
CA ARG A 606 -9.01 0.15 -9.05
C ARG A 606 -9.60 0.00 -7.64
N LEU A 607 -9.46 1.01 -6.79
CA LEU A 607 -9.89 0.92 -5.40
C LEU A 607 -10.30 2.28 -4.83
N GLY A 608 -11.34 2.29 -4.02
CA GLY A 608 -11.72 3.47 -3.24
C GLY A 608 -12.70 4.40 -3.94
N ALA A 609 -13.05 5.45 -3.20
CA ALA A 609 -13.86 6.53 -3.68
C ALA A 609 -13.08 7.41 -4.66
N THR A 610 -13.80 7.95 -5.63
CA THR A 610 -13.31 9.06 -6.46
C THR A 610 -14.35 10.16 -6.51
N HIS A 611 -13.89 11.39 -6.37
CA HIS A 611 -14.67 12.58 -6.65
C HIS A 611 -14.30 13.11 -8.02
N THR A 612 -15.24 13.05 -8.97
CA THR A 612 -15.01 13.50 -10.35
C THR A 612 -15.84 14.72 -10.66
N GLU A 613 -15.19 15.83 -11.03
CA GLU A 613 -15.86 17.04 -11.47
C GLU A 613 -16.20 16.98 -12.96
N VAL A 614 -17.43 17.37 -13.30
CA VAL A 614 -17.97 17.28 -14.66
C VAL A 614 -18.71 18.57 -15.00
N ARG A 615 -18.59 19.04 -16.24
CA ARG A 615 -19.50 20.06 -16.81
C ARG A 615 -20.38 19.45 -17.88
N LEU A 616 -21.68 19.71 -17.82
CA LEU A 616 -22.64 19.18 -18.78
C LEU A 616 -22.87 20.20 -19.89
N THR A 617 -22.21 20.02 -21.04
CA THR A 617 -22.37 20.90 -22.19
C THR A 617 -23.49 20.41 -23.11
N ALA A 618 -23.84 21.20 -24.13
CA ALA A 618 -24.81 20.81 -25.15
C ALA A 618 -24.39 19.56 -25.96
N GLU A 619 -23.09 19.24 -25.96
CA GLU A 619 -22.52 18.10 -26.66
C GLU A 619 -22.17 16.94 -25.70
N GLY A 620 -22.61 17.04 -24.44
CA GLY A 620 -22.51 15.98 -23.43
C GLY A 620 -21.60 16.30 -22.25
N ALA A 621 -21.48 15.32 -21.35
CA ALA A 621 -20.66 15.41 -20.14
C ALA A 621 -19.16 15.54 -20.46
N ALA A 622 -18.49 16.55 -19.90
CA ALA A 622 -17.05 16.76 -20.04
C ALA A 622 -16.36 16.67 -18.68
N VAL A 623 -15.35 15.81 -18.56
CA VAL A 623 -14.59 15.59 -17.32
C VAL A 623 -13.62 16.76 -17.08
N ILE A 624 -13.76 17.39 -15.93
CA ILE A 624 -12.93 18.52 -15.49
C ILE A 624 -11.78 18.04 -14.60
N GLU A 625 -12.02 17.16 -13.62
CA GLU A 625 -10.98 16.65 -12.72
C GLU A 625 -11.40 15.32 -12.11
N ILE A 626 -10.44 14.41 -11.89
CA ILE A 626 -10.66 13.18 -11.12
C ILE A 626 -9.76 13.24 -9.88
N ASN A 627 -10.38 13.20 -8.70
CA ASN A 627 -9.69 13.15 -7.42
C ASN A 627 -9.87 11.74 -6.82
N PRO A 628 -8.79 10.93 -6.68
CA PRO A 628 -8.86 9.55 -6.19
C PRO A 628 -8.99 9.48 -4.65
N ARG A 629 -10.01 10.16 -4.14
CA ARG A 629 -10.39 10.25 -2.73
C ARG A 629 -11.86 10.68 -2.63
N LEU A 630 -12.37 10.67 -1.40
CA LEU A 630 -13.67 11.23 -1.08
C LEU A 630 -13.75 12.73 -1.37
N ALA A 631 -14.94 13.18 -1.75
CA ALA A 631 -15.28 14.58 -1.99
C ALA A 631 -15.05 15.48 -0.77
N GLY A 632 -14.70 16.74 -1.04
CA GLY A 632 -14.65 17.81 -0.04
C GLY A 632 -16.04 18.42 0.20
N GLY A 633 -16.08 19.60 0.83
CA GLY A 633 -17.30 20.40 0.90
C GLY A 633 -18.49 19.75 1.63
N MET A 634 -18.22 18.82 2.55
CA MET A 634 -19.24 18.04 3.28
C MET A 634 -20.14 17.20 2.37
N ILE A 635 -19.77 16.95 1.10
CA ILE A 635 -20.52 16.05 0.21
C ILE A 635 -20.72 14.66 0.82
N PRO A 636 -19.72 14.03 1.49
CA PRO A 636 -19.94 12.76 2.19
C PRO A 636 -21.07 12.81 3.24
N GLU A 637 -21.27 13.97 3.87
CA GLU A 637 -22.34 14.17 4.84
C GLU A 637 -23.70 14.37 4.17
N LEU A 638 -23.74 15.07 3.03
CA LEU A 638 -24.96 15.18 2.21
C LEU A 638 -25.42 13.81 1.73
N VAL A 639 -24.49 12.97 1.27
CA VAL A 639 -24.78 11.59 0.87
C VAL A 639 -25.35 10.79 2.04
N ARG A 640 -24.74 10.88 3.23
CA ARG A 640 -25.24 10.21 4.44
C ARG A 640 -26.65 10.66 4.79
N LEU A 641 -26.91 11.96 4.79
CA LEU A 641 -28.23 12.52 5.12
C LEU A 641 -29.30 12.12 4.12
N ALA A 642 -28.98 12.15 2.82
CA ALA A 642 -29.92 11.83 1.75
C ALA A 642 -30.18 10.33 1.56
N SER A 643 -29.22 9.46 1.89
CA SER A 643 -29.27 8.04 1.52
C SER A 643 -28.97 7.03 2.64
N GLY A 644 -28.39 7.48 3.76
CA GLY A 644 -27.86 6.61 4.81
C GLY A 644 -26.44 6.11 4.57
N VAL A 645 -25.92 6.22 3.34
CA VAL A 645 -24.59 5.68 2.98
C VAL A 645 -23.48 6.51 3.63
N ARG A 646 -22.74 5.89 4.56
CA ARG A 646 -21.57 6.49 5.24
C ARG A 646 -20.31 6.34 4.38
N LEU A 647 -20.11 7.24 3.41
CA LEU A 647 -18.99 7.15 2.45
C LEU A 647 -17.59 7.04 3.09
N LEU A 648 -17.39 7.70 4.24
CA LEU A 648 -16.12 7.63 4.95
C LEU A 648 -15.83 6.23 5.48
N GLU A 649 -16.81 5.60 6.12
CA GLU A 649 -16.73 4.20 6.53
C GLU A 649 -16.45 3.29 5.34
N GLN A 650 -17.13 3.52 4.20
CA GLN A 650 -16.92 2.70 3.00
C GLN A 650 -15.48 2.82 2.47
N GLN A 651 -14.87 4.00 2.53
CA GLN A 651 -13.46 4.21 2.16
C GLN A 651 -12.52 3.44 3.08
N LEU A 652 -12.81 3.40 4.38
CA LEU A 652 -12.01 2.61 5.33
C LEU A 652 -12.18 1.11 5.07
N ARG A 653 -13.40 0.64 4.78
CA ARG A 653 -13.68 -0.77 4.47
C ARG A 653 -12.84 -1.27 3.29
N VAL A 654 -12.79 -0.53 2.18
CA VAL A 654 -11.97 -0.95 1.03
C VAL A 654 -10.47 -0.83 1.28
N ALA A 655 -10.02 0.13 2.08
CA ALA A 655 -8.62 0.18 2.53
C ALA A 655 -8.22 -1.04 3.38
N LEU A 656 -9.20 -1.71 4.02
CA LEU A 656 -9.07 -2.97 4.74
C LEU A 656 -9.32 -4.21 3.87
N GLY A 657 -9.57 -4.04 2.56
CA GLY A 657 -9.89 -5.14 1.65
C GLY A 657 -11.30 -5.70 1.82
N LEU A 658 -12.20 -4.98 2.49
CA LEU A 658 -13.60 -5.35 2.65
C LEU A 658 -14.44 -4.72 1.55
N ALA A 659 -15.46 -5.45 1.06
CA ALA A 659 -16.43 -4.89 0.12
C ALA A 659 -17.19 -3.70 0.74
N PRO A 660 -17.41 -2.61 -0.03
CA PRO A 660 -18.20 -1.48 0.43
C PRO A 660 -19.69 -1.86 0.46
N ARG A 661 -20.47 -1.12 1.25
CA ARG A 661 -21.92 -1.21 1.36
C ARG A 661 -22.51 0.12 0.88
N LEU A 662 -22.90 0.15 -0.40
CA LEU A 662 -23.30 1.38 -1.09
C LEU A 662 -24.81 1.49 -1.31
N LYS A 663 -25.57 0.45 -0.93
CA LYS A 663 -27.02 0.44 -1.06
C LYS A 663 -27.63 1.50 -0.12
N PRO A 664 -28.52 2.37 -0.62
CA PRO A 664 -29.20 3.35 0.21
C PRO A 664 -30.23 2.67 1.14
N ASP A 665 -30.34 3.19 2.35
CA ASP A 665 -31.34 2.77 3.35
C ASP A 665 -32.64 3.57 3.21
N HIS A 666 -32.54 4.80 2.71
CA HIS A 666 -33.65 5.68 2.39
C HIS A 666 -33.32 6.55 1.18
N HIS A 667 -34.31 7.30 0.68
CA HIS A 667 -34.13 8.24 -0.41
C HIS A 667 -34.66 9.61 0.01
N GLY A 668 -33.80 10.62 -0.06
CA GLY A 668 -34.13 12.01 0.19
C GLY A 668 -33.13 12.93 -0.49
N HIS A 669 -33.14 14.20 -0.11
CA HIS A 669 -32.24 15.23 -0.62
C HIS A 669 -31.57 15.94 0.54
N ALA A 670 -30.30 16.31 0.34
CA ALA A 670 -29.54 17.12 1.25
C ALA A 670 -28.73 18.18 0.48
N GLY A 671 -28.55 19.34 1.08
CA GLY A 671 -27.83 20.43 0.46
C GLY A 671 -27.05 21.23 1.47
N ILE A 672 -26.06 21.96 0.98
CA ILE A 672 -25.20 22.84 1.78
C ILE A 672 -25.14 24.22 1.15
N GLN A 673 -25.15 25.25 2.00
CA GLN A 673 -24.85 26.63 1.65
C GLN A 673 -23.63 27.08 2.45
N PHE A 674 -22.52 27.43 1.78
CA PHE A 674 -21.35 28.00 2.44
C PHE A 674 -21.56 29.48 2.77
N LEU A 675 -20.94 29.90 3.87
CA LEU A 675 -20.89 31.30 4.31
C LEU A 675 -19.64 31.95 3.73
N LEU A 676 -19.82 33.06 3.02
CA LEU A 676 -18.75 33.80 2.35
C LEU A 676 -18.79 35.27 2.79
N ALA A 677 -17.63 35.91 2.84
CA ALA A 677 -17.58 37.34 3.13
C ALA A 677 -18.04 38.15 1.89
N PRO A 678 -18.91 39.15 2.06
CA PRO A 678 -19.36 40.00 0.96
C PRO A 678 -18.29 41.02 0.51
N GLN A 679 -17.34 41.33 1.39
CA GLN A 679 -16.27 42.29 1.17
C GLN A 679 -15.00 41.90 1.93
N ASP A 680 -13.89 42.50 1.52
CA ASP A 680 -12.62 42.39 2.24
C ASP A 680 -12.70 43.19 3.55
N GLY A 681 -12.12 42.68 4.63
CA GLY A 681 -12.14 43.32 5.94
C GLY A 681 -11.69 42.39 7.05
N VAL A 682 -12.08 42.71 8.28
CA VAL A 682 -11.87 41.84 9.45
C VAL A 682 -13.23 41.31 9.92
N LEU A 683 -13.35 40.00 10.11
CA LEU A 683 -14.59 39.39 10.58
C LEU A 683 -14.89 39.85 12.01
N ALA A 684 -15.96 40.61 12.21
CA ALA A 684 -16.41 41.02 13.54
C ALA A 684 -17.30 39.94 14.17
N ALA A 685 -18.28 39.43 13.41
CA ALA A 685 -19.20 38.40 13.86
C ALA A 685 -19.91 37.70 12.69
N VAL A 686 -20.50 36.53 12.98
CA VAL A 686 -21.56 35.92 12.15
C VAL A 686 -22.82 35.88 13.00
N GLU A 687 -23.79 36.72 12.66
CA GLU A 687 -25.05 36.88 13.38
C GLU A 687 -26.17 36.04 12.74
N GLY A 688 -27.23 35.77 13.51
CA GLY A 688 -28.42 35.08 13.01
C GLY A 688 -28.31 33.55 12.99
N THR A 689 -27.28 32.98 13.61
CA THR A 689 -27.00 31.54 13.56
C THR A 689 -28.07 30.70 14.26
N ALA A 690 -28.64 31.19 15.35
CA ALA A 690 -29.73 30.52 16.06
C ALA A 690 -31.03 30.54 15.25
N GLU A 691 -31.34 31.68 14.62
CA GLU A 691 -32.50 31.86 13.77
C GLU A 691 -32.41 31.01 12.50
N ALA A 692 -31.22 30.91 11.91
CA ALA A 692 -30.95 30.02 10.78
C ALA A 692 -31.09 28.55 11.17
N ALA A 693 -30.60 28.16 12.35
CA ALA A 693 -30.74 26.79 12.87
C ALA A 693 -32.20 26.41 13.19
N ALA A 694 -33.06 27.40 13.46
CA ALA A 694 -34.48 27.19 13.72
C ALA A 694 -35.35 27.05 12.45
N VAL A 695 -34.76 27.23 11.25
CA VAL A 695 -35.48 27.04 9.99
C VAL A 695 -35.81 25.56 9.79
N GLU A 696 -37.07 25.27 9.45
CA GLU A 696 -37.50 23.89 9.18
C GLU A 696 -36.65 23.24 8.07
N GLY A 697 -36.21 22.01 8.31
CA GLY A 697 -35.34 21.25 7.41
C GLY A 697 -33.85 21.58 7.52
N VAL A 698 -33.44 22.59 8.30
CA VAL A 698 -32.01 22.81 8.61
C VAL A 698 -31.54 21.79 9.64
N GLU A 699 -30.50 21.04 9.30
CA GLU A 699 -29.89 20.03 10.17
C GLU A 699 -28.80 20.67 11.04
N THR A 700 -27.95 21.51 10.44
CA THR A 700 -26.81 22.12 11.15
C THR A 700 -26.44 23.48 10.58
N VAL A 701 -26.08 24.41 11.47
CA VAL A 701 -25.39 25.66 11.15
C VAL A 701 -24.02 25.62 11.82
N THR A 702 -22.94 25.78 11.07
CA THR A 702 -21.57 25.74 11.58
C THR A 702 -20.80 26.96 11.12
N VAL A 703 -20.19 27.68 12.07
CA VAL A 703 -19.27 28.79 11.79
C VAL A 703 -17.87 28.34 12.18
N THR A 704 -16.98 28.24 11.19
CA THR A 704 -15.59 27.78 11.38
C THR A 704 -14.60 28.94 11.52
N ALA A 705 -14.97 30.15 11.10
CA ALA A 705 -14.14 31.33 11.25
C ALA A 705 -14.36 32.01 12.61
N ALA A 706 -13.28 32.46 13.25
CA ALA A 706 -13.33 33.23 14.49
C ALA A 706 -13.33 34.75 14.21
N PRO A 707 -14.01 35.56 15.05
CA PRO A 707 -13.85 37.02 15.05
C PRO A 707 -12.39 37.47 15.11
N GLY A 708 -12.07 38.59 14.45
CA GLY A 708 -10.71 39.11 14.30
C GLY A 708 -9.93 38.51 13.12
N ARG A 709 -10.46 37.48 12.44
CA ARG A 709 -9.83 36.89 11.25
C ARG A 709 -9.94 37.85 10.05
N PRO A 710 -8.85 38.12 9.31
CA PRO A 710 -8.93 38.77 8.01
C PRO A 710 -9.77 37.94 7.02
N VAL A 711 -10.71 38.58 6.34
CA VAL A 711 -11.57 37.95 5.34
C VAL A 711 -11.47 38.70 4.02
N HIS A 712 -11.67 37.96 2.93
CA HIS A 712 -11.67 38.48 1.58
C HIS A 712 -12.95 38.06 0.87
N ARG A 713 -13.32 38.81 -0.16
CA ARG A 713 -14.22 38.28 -1.19
C ARG A 713 -13.66 36.92 -1.66
N PRO A 714 -14.53 35.92 -1.88
CA PRO A 714 -14.13 34.54 -2.10
C PRO A 714 -13.21 34.40 -3.31
N ARG A 715 -12.00 33.88 -3.09
CA ARG A 715 -10.98 33.57 -4.11
C ARG A 715 -10.68 32.08 -4.17
N SER A 716 -10.84 31.37 -3.06
CA SER A 716 -10.63 29.92 -2.93
C SER A 716 -11.58 29.29 -1.92
N ALA A 717 -11.56 27.96 -1.81
CA ALA A 717 -12.31 27.26 -0.76
C ALA A 717 -11.88 27.64 0.67
N ALA A 718 -10.68 28.20 0.88
CA ALA A 718 -10.19 28.62 2.20
C ALA A 718 -10.90 29.88 2.74
N ASP A 719 -11.60 30.63 1.87
CA ASP A 719 -12.36 31.83 2.25
C ASP A 719 -13.75 31.51 2.82
N ARG A 720 -14.13 30.23 2.86
CA ARG A 720 -15.38 29.77 3.49
C ARG A 720 -15.31 30.01 5.01
N LEU A 721 -16.34 30.65 5.55
CA LEU A 721 -16.43 31.04 6.97
C LEU A 721 -17.23 30.04 7.81
N GLY A 722 -17.94 29.13 7.15
CA GLY A 722 -18.89 28.21 7.75
C GLY A 722 -19.86 27.68 6.71
N HIS A 723 -20.91 27.00 7.15
CA HIS A 723 -21.94 26.45 6.29
C HIS A 723 -23.26 26.19 7.02
N VAL A 724 -24.33 26.07 6.24
CA VAL A 724 -25.64 25.55 6.64
C VAL A 724 -25.91 24.28 5.84
N ILE A 725 -26.31 23.20 6.50
CA ILE A 725 -26.77 21.96 5.86
C ILE A 725 -28.26 21.79 6.13
N ALA A 726 -29.00 21.42 5.10
CA ALA A 726 -30.43 21.13 5.18
C ALA A 726 -30.75 19.79 4.52
N ARG A 727 -31.84 19.16 4.95
CA ARG A 727 -32.36 17.89 4.43
C ARG A 727 -33.87 17.95 4.26
N HIS A 728 -34.36 17.36 3.17
CA HIS A 728 -35.80 17.24 2.89
C HIS A 728 -36.08 16.07 1.94
N ASP A 729 -37.35 15.76 1.71
CA ASP A 729 -37.74 14.73 0.73
C ASP A 729 -37.52 15.19 -0.73
N SER A 730 -37.53 16.50 -1.00
CA SER A 730 -37.33 17.08 -2.33
C SER A 730 -36.17 18.09 -2.36
N GLY A 731 -35.44 18.15 -3.48
CA GLY A 731 -34.35 19.12 -3.66
C GLY A 731 -34.82 20.58 -3.68
N GLN A 732 -36.08 20.82 -4.08
CA GLN A 732 -36.68 22.16 -4.07
C GLN A 732 -36.90 22.67 -2.63
N ASP A 733 -37.35 21.81 -1.72
CA ASP A 733 -37.56 22.19 -0.32
C ASP A 733 -36.23 22.38 0.42
N VAL A 734 -35.21 21.55 0.13
CA VAL A 734 -33.83 21.79 0.60
C VAL A 734 -33.34 23.16 0.16
N THR A 735 -33.54 23.52 -1.11
CA THR A 735 -33.13 24.83 -1.65
C THR A 735 -33.84 25.96 -0.91
N ARG A 736 -35.15 25.84 -0.67
CA ARG A 736 -35.95 26.84 0.07
C ARG A 736 -35.50 26.99 1.53
N ALA A 737 -35.20 25.89 2.22
CA ALA A 737 -34.68 25.92 3.58
C ALA A 737 -33.32 26.62 3.65
N LEU A 738 -32.40 26.29 2.73
CA LEU A 738 -31.09 26.94 2.64
C LEU A 738 -31.18 28.43 2.32
N ASP A 739 -32.06 28.83 1.40
CA ASP A 739 -32.28 30.25 1.10
C ASP A 739 -32.84 31.00 2.30
N THR A 740 -33.84 30.43 2.97
CA THR A 740 -34.43 31.03 4.18
C THR A 740 -33.38 31.17 5.29
N ALA A 741 -32.57 30.13 5.53
CA ALA A 741 -31.52 30.15 6.54
C ALA A 741 -30.41 31.15 6.20
N ARG A 742 -29.97 31.22 4.93
CA ARG A 742 -29.02 32.22 4.44
C ARG A 742 -29.52 33.63 4.70
N ASP A 743 -30.79 33.89 4.44
CA ASP A 743 -31.38 35.23 4.61
C ASP A 743 -31.50 35.64 6.08
N ARG A 744 -31.39 34.70 7.03
CA ARG A 744 -31.26 34.98 8.47
C ARG A 744 -29.82 35.25 8.90
N LEU A 745 -28.82 34.86 8.13
CA LEU A 745 -27.41 34.98 8.48
C LEU A 745 -26.82 36.30 8.00
N ARG A 746 -26.01 36.92 8.85
CA ARG A 746 -25.25 38.14 8.49
C ARG A 746 -23.79 38.00 8.85
N VAL A 747 -22.92 38.09 7.85
CA VAL A 747 -21.45 38.22 8.05
C VAL A 747 -21.14 39.69 8.26
N VAL A 748 -20.66 40.05 9.46
CA VAL A 748 -20.30 41.42 9.82
C VAL A 748 -18.79 41.58 9.68
N THR A 749 -18.39 42.55 8.86
CA THR A 749 -16.98 42.90 8.63
C THR A 749 -16.76 44.37 8.97
N ASP A 750 -15.68 44.66 9.69
CA ASP A 750 -15.26 46.03 10.04
C ASP A 750 -14.59 46.76 8.86
#